data_AF-A0A971WD32-F1
#
_entry.id   AF-A0A971WD32-F1
#
_cell.length_a   1.000
_cell.length_b   1.000
_cell.length_c   1.000
_cell.angle_alpha   90.00
_cell.angle_beta   90.00
_cell.angle_gamma   90.00
#
_symmetry.space_group_name_H-M   'P 1'
#
loop_
_entity.id
_entity.type
_entity.pdbx_description
1 polymer ?
#
loop_
_entity_poly.entity_id
_entity_poly.type
_entity_poly.pdbx_seq_one_letter_code
_entity_poly.pdbx_strand_id
1 'polypeptide(L)'
;MANGTNFRDKNSERNMFQRRVGKIIDVLRSDYLMTGSVRLGGFKFRDGQYTIAQIDEGEWRDFDTENELWGYRECYAWFRHSVEVPAEFAGKPVIYEIMPAQREWRGSSAQFIVFVNGELAQGVDANHAGVRLLECAKGGEKFEIFINAYTDDWDFNGKAMMKARLKTVDDLVQKLIFDLLTPLEVANLYSVDDIPRVDILKTLNDAVSLLDLYTPDRAVFAESAEAAMALLEQEIYGKDDMGVLTSCIGHTHIDVAWLWRLRQTRDKIGRSFATVLKYMDEYPEYKFMSPQAQLYDYCKQDYPEVYEGIRQRVKEGRWEVEGSMWVESDTNVISGESLVRQFLVGKRFFKDEFGVDNKIMWLPDVFGYSAAIPQVMKKAGIDYFMTTKISWNEYNKVPYDTFMWQGIDGTEVLAHFSPSTGNDERENFCTTYNAFLEPSQILGGWKRYSQKDLNKNVLCSFGFGDGGGGPTIDMLESGRRMEKGIPGCPKTKMEFSRDFFERLEKDVEGSNRLPKWAGELYLEFHRGTLTSQASGKRYNRKSENLYHDLETLAAIAQTHCGSEYPSADIYEAWKIILLNQFHDIIPGSSIKQVYDDSKIQYETIIARGNELVDEAVAELCAGLAVKEKSYVVFNTLGFMRDDVVMTDLPKTENFSIVDTDGHPLAWQKTFDGKLAFFAKCVPAKGYKAFKIADATTSDCENTLDISGNTLTNAFFEVEFDAEMNIARLVHKASGRAVAPDGEVLNKLIAFEDRPYNHDAWNVDCYFDEKGIEITDVTSSELVENGPVRAVWRVVRTFMSSTI
;
A
#
# COMPACT_ATOMS: atom_id res chain seq x y z
N MET A 1 -71.74 2.15 -21.21
CA MET A 1 -71.09 1.36 -20.15
C MET A 1 -70.55 0.10 -20.80
N ALA A 2 -69.26 0.06 -21.09
CA ALA A 2 -68.58 -1.11 -21.63
C ALA A 2 -67.33 -1.34 -20.78
N ASN A 3 -67.16 -2.59 -20.36
CA ASN A 3 -66.20 -3.07 -19.38
C ASN A 3 -64.77 -2.62 -19.69
N GLY A 4 -64.17 -1.93 -18.72
CA GLY A 4 -62.73 -1.69 -18.66
C GLY A 4 -62.01 -3.01 -18.53
N THR A 5 -61.49 -3.51 -19.65
CA THR A 5 -60.44 -4.53 -19.66
C THR A 5 -59.23 -3.95 -18.94
N ASN A 6 -58.97 -4.47 -17.74
CA ASN A 6 -57.70 -4.34 -17.02
C ASN A 6 -56.57 -4.79 -17.96
N PHE A 7 -55.96 -3.85 -18.67
CA PHE A 7 -54.73 -4.11 -19.42
C PHE A 7 -53.60 -4.14 -18.38
N ARG A 8 -53.34 -5.33 -17.81
CA ARG A 8 -52.07 -5.57 -17.13
C ARG A 8 -51.04 -5.75 -18.23
N ASP A 9 -50.18 -4.76 -18.38
CA ASP A 9 -48.98 -4.85 -19.20
C ASP A 9 -48.24 -6.17 -18.85
N LYS A 10 -47.90 -6.99 -19.85
CA LYS A 10 -47.15 -8.25 -19.64
C LYS A 10 -45.79 -7.99 -18.96
N ASN A 11 -45.24 -6.78 -19.08
CA ASN A 11 -44.03 -6.38 -18.37
C ASN A 11 -44.27 -6.20 -16.86
N SER A 12 -45.51 -5.93 -16.43
CA SER A 12 -45.87 -5.87 -15.01
C SER A 12 -45.79 -7.24 -14.33
N GLU A 13 -46.18 -8.33 -15.01
CA GLU A 13 -46.06 -9.70 -14.46
C GLU A 13 -44.61 -10.17 -14.39
N ARG A 14 -43.79 -9.85 -15.40
CA ARG A 14 -42.35 -10.17 -15.40
C ARG A 14 -41.60 -9.49 -14.25
N ASN A 15 -41.93 -8.25 -13.95
CA ASN A 15 -41.38 -7.53 -12.80
C ASN A 15 -41.77 -8.16 -11.44
N MET A 16 -42.86 -8.93 -11.39
CA MET A 16 -43.26 -9.63 -10.15
C MET A 16 -42.40 -10.88 -9.88
N PHE A 17 -41.82 -11.52 -10.90
CA PHE A 17 -40.93 -12.68 -10.70
C PHE A 17 -39.68 -12.29 -9.90
N GLN A 18 -39.01 -11.18 -10.27
CA GLN A 18 -37.88 -10.66 -9.50
C GLN A 18 -38.24 -10.44 -8.03
N ARG A 19 -39.38 -9.78 -7.76
CA ARG A 19 -39.85 -9.51 -6.39
C ARG A 19 -40.21 -10.78 -5.63
N ARG A 20 -40.82 -11.76 -6.30
CA ARG A 20 -41.17 -13.05 -5.71
C ARG A 20 -39.92 -13.81 -5.30
N VAL A 21 -38.95 -13.96 -6.20
CA VAL A 21 -37.69 -14.68 -5.94
C VAL A 21 -36.93 -13.99 -4.80
N GLY A 22 -36.79 -12.67 -4.84
CA GLY A 22 -36.18 -11.91 -3.74
C GLY A 22 -36.87 -12.15 -2.39
N LYS A 23 -38.21 -12.14 -2.36
CA LYS A 23 -38.96 -12.44 -1.15
C LYS A 23 -38.75 -13.87 -0.63
N ILE A 24 -38.62 -14.85 -1.52
CA ILE A 24 -38.32 -16.24 -1.14
C ILE A 24 -36.90 -16.35 -0.58
N ILE A 25 -35.91 -15.68 -1.18
CA ILE A 25 -34.55 -15.61 -0.63
C ILE A 25 -34.57 -15.02 0.77
N ASP A 26 -35.33 -13.95 1.01
CA ASP A 26 -35.48 -13.35 2.33
C ASP A 26 -36.07 -14.34 3.35
N VAL A 27 -37.11 -15.09 2.96
CA VAL A 27 -37.73 -16.14 3.80
C VAL A 27 -36.73 -17.25 4.12
N LEU A 28 -35.97 -17.73 3.13
CA LEU A 28 -34.93 -18.73 3.35
C LEU A 28 -33.88 -18.23 4.35
N ARG A 29 -33.44 -16.97 4.21
CA ARG A 29 -32.48 -16.34 5.13
C ARG A 29 -33.01 -16.16 6.54
N SER A 30 -34.26 -15.72 6.70
CA SER A 30 -34.83 -15.40 8.01
C SER A 30 -35.32 -16.63 8.77
N ASP A 31 -35.93 -17.58 8.07
CA ASP A 31 -36.75 -18.62 8.69
C ASP A 31 -36.09 -20.02 8.60
N TYR A 32 -35.19 -20.24 7.63
CA TYR A 32 -34.62 -21.58 7.35
C TYR A 32 -33.10 -21.67 7.56
N LEU A 33 -32.35 -20.59 7.29
CA LEU A 33 -30.89 -20.63 7.32
C LEU A 33 -30.33 -20.89 8.73
N MET A 34 -30.93 -20.25 9.73
CA MET A 34 -30.50 -20.34 11.13
C MET A 34 -31.43 -21.27 11.90
N THR A 35 -30.94 -22.46 12.25
CA THR A 35 -31.80 -23.49 12.89
C THR A 35 -31.71 -23.52 14.42
N GLY A 36 -30.91 -22.62 15.00
CA GLY A 36 -30.70 -22.49 16.44
C GLY A 36 -29.72 -21.35 16.75
N SER A 37 -29.95 -20.61 17.84
CA SER A 37 -29.10 -19.50 18.29
C SER A 37 -29.16 -19.36 19.80
N VAL A 38 -28.00 -19.37 20.46
CA VAL A 38 -27.86 -19.16 21.91
C VAL A 38 -26.94 -17.99 22.17
N ARG A 39 -27.34 -17.09 23.08
CA ARG A 39 -26.51 -15.95 23.52
C ARG A 39 -25.46 -16.41 24.50
N LEU A 40 -24.27 -15.84 24.39
CA LEU A 40 -23.14 -16.17 25.27
C LEU A 40 -22.95 -15.06 26.31
N GLY A 41 -22.60 -15.45 27.53
CA GLY A 41 -22.36 -14.56 28.67
C GLY A 41 -21.04 -14.90 29.36
N GLY A 42 -20.86 -14.48 30.62
CA GLY A 42 -19.71 -14.88 31.46
C GLY A 42 -18.33 -14.41 30.96
N PHE A 43 -18.30 -13.38 30.12
CA PHE A 43 -17.05 -12.86 29.58
C PHE A 43 -16.24 -12.17 30.66
N LYS A 44 -14.93 -12.38 30.60
CA LYS A 44 -13.95 -11.56 31.31
C LYS A 44 -13.32 -10.59 30.32
N PHE A 45 -13.01 -9.39 30.79
CA PHE A 45 -12.35 -8.33 30.03
C PHE A 45 -11.06 -7.89 30.70
N ARG A 46 -10.07 -7.56 29.87
CA ARG A 46 -8.80 -6.98 30.28
C ARG A 46 -8.41 -5.89 29.29
N ASP A 47 -8.07 -4.71 29.81
CA ASP A 47 -7.57 -3.59 29.01
C ASP A 47 -6.06 -3.68 28.85
N GLY A 48 -5.55 -3.38 27.66
CA GLY A 48 -4.12 -3.34 27.37
C GLY A 48 -3.70 -4.26 26.22
N GLN A 49 -2.49 -3.99 25.74
CA GLN A 49 -1.87 -4.74 24.65
C GLN A 49 -1.08 -5.92 25.23
N TYR A 50 -1.52 -7.14 24.93
CA TYR A 50 -0.89 -8.38 25.38
C TYR A 50 -0.83 -9.38 24.22
N THR A 51 0.11 -10.30 24.29
CA THR A 51 0.13 -11.51 23.46
C THR A 51 -0.67 -12.64 24.10
N ILE A 52 -1.01 -13.68 23.33
CA ILE A 52 -1.66 -14.88 23.87
C ILE A 52 -0.82 -15.58 24.95
N ALA A 53 0.52 -15.52 24.84
CA ALA A 53 1.42 -16.06 25.85
C ALA A 53 1.36 -15.30 27.19
N GLN A 54 0.89 -14.05 27.16
CA GLN A 54 0.74 -13.16 28.33
C GLN A 54 -0.72 -13.10 28.81
N ILE A 55 -1.59 -14.04 28.39
CA ILE A 55 -3.03 -13.98 28.67
C ILE A 55 -3.37 -14.09 30.18
N ASP A 56 -2.48 -14.70 30.96
CA ASP A 56 -2.64 -14.84 32.41
C ASP A 56 -1.91 -13.75 33.22
N GLU A 57 -1.21 -12.83 32.56
CA GLU A 57 -0.57 -11.69 33.21
C GLU A 57 -1.59 -10.58 33.53
N GLY A 58 -1.65 -10.09 34.77
CA GLY A 58 -2.53 -8.98 35.17
C GLY A 58 -3.95 -9.41 35.58
N GLU A 59 -4.83 -8.43 35.74
CA GLU A 59 -6.16 -8.63 36.34
C GLU A 59 -7.27 -8.68 35.28
N TRP A 60 -8.18 -9.64 35.46
CA TRP A 60 -9.39 -9.82 34.65
C TRP A 60 -10.61 -9.40 35.45
N ARG A 61 -11.49 -8.61 34.84
CA ARG A 61 -12.79 -8.26 35.43
C ARG A 61 -13.94 -8.89 34.67
N ASP A 62 -15.10 -9.01 35.31
CA ASP A 62 -16.33 -9.37 34.61
C ASP A 62 -16.71 -8.31 33.57
N PHE A 63 -17.27 -8.77 32.45
CA PHE A 63 -17.77 -7.94 31.36
C PHE A 63 -19.17 -8.37 30.95
N ASP A 64 -20.11 -7.43 31.00
CA ASP A 64 -21.49 -7.67 30.56
C ASP A 64 -21.63 -7.35 29.06
N THR A 65 -21.65 -8.39 28.24
CA THR A 65 -21.80 -8.27 26.77
C THR A 65 -23.08 -7.61 26.30
N GLU A 66 -24.12 -7.52 27.14
CA GLU A 66 -25.40 -6.94 26.73
C GLU A 66 -25.53 -5.46 27.06
N ASN A 67 -24.93 -5.00 28.17
CA ASN A 67 -25.13 -3.65 28.70
C ASN A 67 -23.84 -2.82 28.77
N GLU A 68 -22.67 -3.42 28.62
CA GLU A 68 -21.39 -2.74 28.76
C GLU A 68 -20.75 -2.38 27.41
N LEU A 69 -20.15 -1.20 27.35
CA LEU A 69 -19.36 -0.72 26.22
C LEU A 69 -17.88 -0.64 26.60
N TRP A 70 -17.00 -0.98 25.67
CA TRP A 70 -15.54 -0.96 25.86
C TRP A 70 -14.85 -0.08 24.81
N GLY A 71 -13.55 0.15 25.00
CA GLY A 71 -12.73 0.85 24.02
C GLY A 71 -12.58 2.35 24.26
N TYR A 72 -11.53 2.87 23.66
CA TYR A 72 -11.13 4.27 23.51
C TYR A 72 -10.26 4.35 22.24
N ARG A 73 -9.84 5.55 21.83
CA ARG A 73 -8.99 5.72 20.65
C ARG A 73 -7.70 4.91 20.74
N GLU A 74 -7.39 4.11 19.72
CA GLU A 74 -6.29 3.12 19.73
C GLU A 74 -6.30 2.16 20.93
N CYS A 75 -7.47 1.71 21.39
CA CYS A 75 -7.58 0.76 22.48
C CYS A 75 -7.22 -0.66 22.01
N TYR A 76 -6.41 -1.34 22.81
CA TYR A 76 -6.17 -2.77 22.74
C TYR A 76 -6.78 -3.41 23.98
N ALA A 77 -7.49 -4.51 23.80
CA ALA A 77 -8.13 -5.23 24.88
C ALA A 77 -8.19 -6.74 24.60
N TRP A 78 -8.50 -7.50 25.63
CA TRP A 78 -8.75 -8.92 25.54
C TRP A 78 -10.06 -9.30 26.21
N PHE A 79 -10.74 -10.27 25.61
CA PHE A 79 -11.87 -10.98 26.21
C PHE A 79 -11.55 -12.46 26.36
N ARG A 80 -12.08 -13.11 27.40
CA ARG A 80 -12.06 -14.58 27.52
C ARG A 80 -13.34 -15.15 28.10
N HIS A 81 -13.71 -16.34 27.67
CA HIS A 81 -14.83 -17.10 28.20
C HIS A 81 -14.73 -18.60 27.84
N SER A 82 -15.45 -19.44 28.58
CA SER A 82 -15.58 -20.89 28.34
C SER A 82 -16.98 -21.21 27.83
N VAL A 83 -17.11 -21.65 26.58
CA VAL A 83 -18.41 -21.96 25.98
C VAL A 83 -18.65 -23.48 25.90
N GLU A 84 -19.88 -23.91 26.20
CA GLU A 84 -20.34 -25.29 26.02
C GLU A 84 -21.41 -25.32 24.91
N VAL A 85 -21.25 -26.23 23.93
CA VAL A 85 -22.19 -26.40 22.83
C VAL A 85 -23.48 -27.05 23.36
N PRO A 86 -24.66 -26.43 23.14
CA PRO A 86 -25.93 -27.00 23.59
C PRO A 86 -26.21 -28.39 23.01
N ALA A 87 -26.84 -29.27 23.79
CA ALA A 87 -27.23 -30.61 23.33
C ALA A 87 -28.19 -30.57 22.12
N GLU A 88 -29.00 -29.52 22.01
CA GLU A 88 -29.90 -29.27 20.88
C GLU A 88 -29.20 -28.96 19.55
N PHE A 89 -27.89 -28.68 19.56
CA PHE A 89 -27.10 -28.45 18.36
C PHE A 89 -26.50 -29.74 17.79
N ALA A 90 -26.73 -30.89 18.45
CA ALA A 90 -26.24 -32.18 17.98
C ALA A 90 -26.67 -32.46 16.52
N GLY A 91 -25.71 -32.91 15.70
CA GLY A 91 -25.90 -33.19 14.27
C GLY A 91 -25.78 -31.99 13.34
N LYS A 92 -25.46 -30.78 13.84
CA LYS A 92 -25.47 -29.54 13.05
C LYS A 92 -24.10 -28.83 13.06
N PRO A 93 -23.78 -28.05 12.02
CA PRO A 93 -22.66 -27.12 12.06
C PRO A 93 -22.84 -26.06 13.14
N VAL A 94 -21.74 -25.61 13.76
CA VAL A 94 -21.75 -24.59 14.82
C VAL A 94 -20.83 -23.44 14.45
N ILE A 95 -21.39 -22.23 14.44
CA ILE A 95 -20.70 -20.97 14.21
C ILE A 95 -20.67 -20.16 15.51
N TYR A 96 -19.49 -19.70 15.89
CA TYR A 96 -19.28 -18.67 16.89
C TYR A 96 -19.34 -17.30 16.22
N GLU A 97 -20.42 -16.56 16.44
CA GLU A 97 -20.60 -15.22 15.90
C GLU A 97 -20.20 -14.17 16.94
N ILE A 98 -19.38 -13.20 16.52
CA ILE A 98 -19.13 -11.95 17.26
C ILE A 98 -19.79 -10.83 16.48
N MET A 99 -20.63 -10.05 17.14
CA MET A 99 -21.25 -8.86 16.56
C MET A 99 -20.49 -7.63 17.05
N PRO A 100 -19.61 -7.00 16.24
CA PRO A 100 -19.22 -5.63 16.51
C PRO A 100 -20.46 -4.74 16.46
N ALA A 101 -20.60 -3.81 17.41
CA ALA A 101 -21.41 -2.63 17.11
C ALA A 101 -20.75 -1.89 15.95
N GLN A 102 -21.58 -1.49 14.96
CA GLN A 102 -21.24 -0.78 13.71
C GLN A 102 -21.01 -1.71 12.50
N ARG A 103 -22.01 -1.71 11.60
CA ARG A 103 -22.04 -2.42 10.30
C ARG A 103 -21.81 -1.46 9.11
N GLU A 104 -21.29 -0.27 9.36
CA GLU A 104 -21.02 0.69 8.29
C GLU A 104 -19.57 0.56 7.83
N TRP A 105 -19.36 0.42 6.52
CA TRP A 105 -18.04 0.29 5.88
C TRP A 105 -17.11 1.49 6.17
N ARG A 106 -17.70 2.66 6.49
CA ARG A 106 -17.00 3.91 6.82
C ARG A 106 -17.01 4.25 8.32
N GLY A 107 -17.49 3.35 9.17
CA GLY A 107 -17.55 3.49 10.63
C GLY A 107 -16.48 2.63 11.30
N SER A 108 -15.66 3.19 12.22
CA SER A 108 -14.70 2.44 13.07
C SER A 108 -15.34 1.20 13.70
N SER A 109 -15.23 0.05 13.03
CA SER A 109 -15.66 -1.23 13.58
C SER A 109 -14.54 -1.79 14.45
N ALA A 110 -14.87 -2.23 15.66
CA ALA A 110 -13.94 -3.03 16.45
C ALA A 110 -13.43 -4.24 15.65
N GLN A 111 -12.14 -4.50 15.75
CA GLN A 111 -11.43 -5.57 15.03
C GLN A 111 -10.97 -6.61 16.03
N PHE A 112 -11.08 -7.88 15.67
CA PHE A 112 -10.83 -8.97 16.60
C PHE A 112 -9.94 -10.06 15.99
N ILE A 113 -9.22 -10.77 16.86
CA ILE A 113 -8.54 -12.03 16.57
C ILE A 113 -9.06 -13.05 17.56
N VAL A 114 -9.66 -14.13 17.06
CA VAL A 114 -10.26 -15.19 17.87
C VAL A 114 -9.30 -16.36 17.98
N PHE A 115 -9.06 -16.78 19.22
CA PHE A 115 -8.32 -17.98 19.57
C PHE A 115 -9.28 -19.01 20.18
N VAL A 116 -9.18 -20.25 19.73
CA VAL A 116 -9.99 -21.37 20.21
C VAL A 116 -9.03 -22.38 20.84
N ASN A 117 -9.22 -22.67 22.12
CA ASN A 117 -8.35 -23.55 22.92
C ASN A 117 -6.86 -23.14 22.87
N GLY A 118 -6.59 -21.84 22.74
CA GLY A 118 -5.24 -21.27 22.67
C GLY A 118 -4.66 -21.15 21.26
N GLU A 119 -5.29 -21.77 20.25
CA GLU A 119 -4.85 -21.71 18.84
C GLU A 119 -5.57 -20.58 18.10
N LEU A 120 -4.84 -19.85 17.25
CA LEU A 120 -5.41 -18.76 16.46
C LEU A 120 -6.36 -19.33 15.38
N ALA A 121 -7.64 -18.99 15.47
CA ALA A 121 -8.67 -19.53 14.58
C ALA A 121 -8.99 -18.62 13.39
N GLN A 122 -9.32 -17.35 13.64
CA GLN A 122 -9.76 -16.43 12.59
C GLN A 122 -9.69 -14.96 13.05
N GLY A 123 -9.53 -14.04 12.11
CA GLY A 123 -9.89 -12.64 12.30
C GLY A 123 -11.41 -12.45 12.25
N VAL A 124 -11.91 -11.48 13.01
CA VAL A 124 -13.32 -11.09 12.99
C VAL A 124 -13.45 -9.57 12.93
N ASP A 125 -14.31 -9.10 12.03
CA ASP A 125 -14.64 -7.69 11.82
C ASP A 125 -16.11 -7.57 11.35
N ALA A 126 -16.52 -6.39 10.88
CA ALA A 126 -17.89 -6.16 10.40
C ALA A 126 -18.30 -7.03 9.19
N ASN A 127 -17.33 -7.52 8.42
CA ASN A 127 -17.52 -8.34 7.22
C ASN A 127 -17.34 -9.84 7.51
N HIS A 128 -16.55 -10.20 8.53
CA HIS A 128 -16.19 -11.57 8.90
C HIS A 128 -16.70 -11.94 10.31
N ALA A 129 -18.01 -11.80 10.55
CA ALA A 129 -18.59 -11.90 11.91
C ALA A 129 -18.62 -13.33 12.51
N GLY A 130 -18.43 -14.38 11.72
CA GLY A 130 -18.61 -15.78 12.14
C GLY A 130 -17.34 -16.62 12.01
N VAL A 131 -17.07 -17.44 13.04
CA VAL A 131 -16.01 -18.46 13.07
C VAL A 131 -16.64 -19.84 13.14
N ARG A 132 -16.45 -20.68 12.12
CA ARG A 132 -16.99 -22.05 12.09
C ARG A 132 -16.16 -22.96 13.01
N LEU A 133 -16.75 -23.33 14.16
CA LEU A 133 -16.11 -24.15 15.20
C LEU A 133 -16.21 -25.65 14.90
N LEU A 134 -17.36 -26.10 14.41
CA LEU A 134 -17.66 -27.51 14.18
C LEU A 134 -18.48 -27.68 12.89
N GLU A 135 -18.14 -28.72 12.11
CA GLU A 135 -18.95 -29.18 10.98
C GLU A 135 -20.20 -29.94 11.44
N CYS A 136 -20.09 -30.67 12.55
CA CYS A 136 -21.17 -31.46 13.10
C CYS A 136 -20.95 -31.62 14.60
N ALA A 137 -21.79 -30.95 15.40
CA ALA A 137 -21.71 -31.03 16.85
C ALA A 137 -22.27 -32.35 17.40
N LYS A 138 -21.73 -32.80 18.53
CA LYS A 138 -22.27 -33.90 19.35
C LYS A 138 -23.20 -33.39 20.44
N GLY A 139 -23.04 -32.13 20.85
CA GLY A 139 -23.68 -31.56 22.02
C GLY A 139 -22.84 -31.81 23.28
N GLY A 140 -22.52 -30.75 24.01
CA GLY A 140 -21.69 -30.77 25.22
C GLY A 140 -20.20 -30.54 24.99
N GLU A 141 -19.75 -30.31 23.74
CA GLU A 141 -18.36 -29.90 23.49
C GLU A 141 -18.03 -28.56 24.16
N LYS A 142 -16.81 -28.44 24.69
CA LYS A 142 -16.35 -27.24 25.40
C LYS A 142 -15.19 -26.59 24.68
N PHE A 143 -15.22 -25.27 24.59
CA PHE A 143 -14.17 -24.45 24.01
C PHE A 143 -13.79 -23.32 24.96
N GLU A 144 -12.49 -23.14 25.15
CA GLU A 144 -11.94 -21.91 25.73
C GLU A 144 -11.74 -20.90 24.60
N ILE A 145 -12.38 -19.74 24.71
CA ILE A 145 -12.32 -18.69 23.70
C ILE A 145 -11.56 -17.50 24.26
N PHE A 146 -10.55 -17.03 23.54
CA PHE A 146 -9.86 -15.77 23.80
C PHE A 146 -10.00 -14.86 22.58
N ILE A 147 -10.23 -13.58 22.82
CA ILE A 147 -10.47 -12.59 21.77
C ILE A 147 -9.53 -11.43 22.01
N ASN A 148 -8.53 -11.24 21.15
CA ASN A 148 -7.79 -9.98 21.08
C ASN A 148 -8.66 -8.97 20.33
N ALA A 149 -8.79 -7.76 20.86
CA ALA A 149 -9.71 -6.74 20.37
C ALA A 149 -9.02 -5.39 20.22
N TYR A 150 -9.34 -4.68 19.14
CA TYR A 150 -8.81 -3.35 18.85
C TYR A 150 -9.93 -2.38 18.40
N THR A 151 -9.84 -1.12 18.81
CA THR A 151 -10.60 0.00 18.23
C THR A 151 -9.65 1.07 17.69
N ASP A 152 -9.98 1.64 16.53
CA ASP A 152 -9.11 2.61 15.85
C ASP A 152 -9.13 4.02 16.49
N ASP A 153 -8.35 4.94 15.93
CA ASP A 153 -8.29 6.37 16.32
C ASP A 153 -9.07 7.25 15.34
N TRP A 154 -8.81 7.06 14.04
CA TRP A 154 -9.23 7.94 12.95
C TRP A 154 -10.75 8.14 12.89
N ASP A 155 -11.52 7.07 13.08
CA ASP A 155 -12.98 7.14 12.98
C ASP A 155 -13.67 6.67 14.26
N PHE A 156 -12.95 6.73 15.39
CA PHE A 156 -13.46 6.32 16.69
C PHE A 156 -14.70 7.13 17.08
N ASN A 157 -15.88 6.54 16.85
CA ASN A 157 -17.18 7.16 17.11
C ASN A 157 -17.77 6.78 18.47
N GLY A 158 -16.91 6.50 19.45
CA GLY A 158 -17.28 6.12 20.81
C GLY A 158 -17.06 4.64 21.14
N LYS A 159 -17.45 4.25 22.35
CA LYS A 159 -17.23 2.90 22.87
C LYS A 159 -18.00 1.84 22.06
N ALA A 160 -17.41 0.67 21.89
CA ALA A 160 -17.97 -0.46 21.14
C ALA A 160 -18.75 -1.43 22.04
N MET A 161 -19.79 -2.08 21.50
CA MET A 161 -20.35 -3.30 22.09
C MET A 161 -19.57 -4.52 21.58
N MET A 162 -19.48 -5.54 22.43
CA MET A 162 -19.05 -6.87 22.05
C MET A 162 -20.15 -7.87 22.47
N LYS A 163 -20.82 -8.46 21.48
CA LYS A 163 -21.84 -9.50 21.69
C LYS A 163 -21.41 -10.78 20.99
N ALA A 164 -21.63 -11.92 21.63
CA ALA A 164 -21.31 -13.21 21.06
C ALA A 164 -22.49 -14.18 21.12
N ARG A 165 -22.59 -15.06 20.11
CA ARG A 165 -23.63 -16.08 20.00
C ARG A 165 -23.04 -17.37 19.44
N LEU A 166 -23.57 -18.51 19.88
CA LEU A 166 -23.46 -19.74 19.09
C LEU A 166 -24.68 -19.87 18.19
N LYS A 167 -24.45 -20.19 16.92
CA LYS A 167 -25.51 -20.43 15.93
C LYS A 167 -25.31 -21.76 15.23
N THR A 168 -26.40 -22.34 14.77
CA THR A 168 -26.36 -23.44 13.80
C THR A 168 -26.87 -22.95 12.46
N VAL A 169 -26.17 -23.34 11.40
CA VAL A 169 -26.49 -22.98 10.02
C VAL A 169 -26.88 -24.23 9.25
N ASP A 170 -27.85 -24.09 8.37
CA ASP A 170 -28.23 -25.12 7.41
C ASP A 170 -27.50 -24.90 6.07
N ASP A 171 -26.47 -25.71 5.82
CA ASP A 171 -25.62 -25.59 4.63
C ASP A 171 -26.41 -25.82 3.32
N LEU A 172 -27.49 -26.64 3.33
CA LEU A 172 -28.34 -26.83 2.16
C LEU A 172 -29.11 -25.54 1.84
N VAL A 173 -29.67 -24.90 2.87
CA VAL A 173 -30.39 -23.62 2.72
C VAL A 173 -29.44 -22.52 2.24
N GLN A 174 -28.23 -22.46 2.81
CA GLN A 174 -27.20 -21.51 2.36
C GLN A 174 -26.87 -21.70 0.88
N LYS A 175 -26.65 -22.95 0.47
CA LYS A 175 -26.36 -23.29 -0.92
C LYS A 175 -27.49 -22.86 -1.87
N LEU A 176 -28.73 -23.16 -1.52
CA LEU A 176 -29.92 -22.76 -2.27
C LEU A 176 -30.06 -21.23 -2.37
N ILE A 177 -29.79 -20.50 -1.29
CA ILE A 177 -29.83 -19.03 -1.29
C ILE A 177 -28.89 -18.48 -2.36
N PHE A 178 -27.63 -18.94 -2.42
CA PHE A 178 -26.68 -18.47 -3.43
C PHE A 178 -27.01 -18.95 -4.84
N ASP A 179 -27.55 -20.17 -4.98
CA ASP A 179 -28.00 -20.67 -6.29
C ASP A 179 -29.16 -19.83 -6.87
N LEU A 180 -29.98 -19.20 -6.03
CA LEU A 180 -31.03 -18.28 -6.45
C LEU A 180 -30.53 -16.83 -6.58
N LEU A 181 -29.69 -16.38 -5.65
CA LEU A 181 -29.26 -14.98 -5.53
C LEU A 181 -28.34 -14.57 -6.68
N THR A 182 -27.30 -15.35 -6.99
CA THR A 182 -26.31 -14.94 -7.99
C THR A 182 -26.92 -14.78 -9.39
N PRO A 183 -27.77 -15.70 -9.89
CA PRO A 183 -28.48 -15.45 -11.16
C PRO A 183 -29.48 -14.30 -11.06
N LEU A 184 -30.16 -14.12 -9.93
CA LEU A 184 -31.08 -12.98 -9.72
C LEU A 184 -30.33 -11.64 -9.84
N GLU A 185 -29.14 -11.55 -9.27
CA GLU A 185 -28.26 -10.39 -9.39
C GLU A 185 -27.85 -10.14 -10.83
N VAL A 186 -27.44 -11.16 -11.59
CA VAL A 186 -27.18 -11.04 -13.04
C VAL A 186 -28.40 -10.47 -13.75
N ALA A 187 -29.59 -11.04 -13.52
CA ALA A 187 -30.83 -10.59 -14.16
C ALA A 187 -31.16 -9.12 -13.84
N ASN A 188 -30.75 -8.62 -12.67
CA ASN A 188 -30.97 -7.23 -12.24
C ASN A 188 -30.05 -6.22 -12.94
N LEU A 189 -28.99 -6.66 -13.62
CA LEU A 189 -28.07 -5.79 -14.36
C LEU A 189 -28.54 -5.47 -15.79
N TYR A 190 -29.65 -6.07 -16.20
CA TYR A 190 -30.21 -6.00 -17.54
C TYR A 190 -31.57 -5.30 -17.55
N SER A 191 -31.92 -4.71 -18.69
CA SER A 191 -33.22 -4.07 -18.92
C SER A 191 -34.34 -5.10 -18.96
N VAL A 192 -35.57 -4.66 -18.70
CA VAL A 192 -36.75 -5.55 -18.54
C VAL A 192 -37.05 -6.47 -19.73
N ASP A 193 -36.62 -6.08 -20.93
CA ASP A 193 -36.84 -6.79 -22.19
C ASP A 193 -35.61 -7.58 -22.68
N ASP A 194 -34.48 -7.47 -21.99
CA ASP A 194 -33.26 -8.20 -22.35
C ASP A 194 -33.46 -9.70 -22.12
N ILE A 195 -33.11 -10.50 -23.13
CA ILE A 195 -33.31 -11.96 -23.12
C ILE A 195 -32.65 -12.64 -21.90
N PRO A 196 -31.39 -12.33 -21.51
CA PRO A 196 -30.79 -12.93 -20.32
C PRO A 196 -31.63 -12.73 -19.06
N ARG A 197 -32.20 -11.54 -18.86
CA ARG A 197 -33.08 -11.26 -17.71
C ARG A 197 -34.36 -12.07 -17.78
N VAL A 198 -35.02 -12.09 -18.94
CA VAL A 198 -36.30 -12.79 -19.12
C VAL A 198 -36.16 -14.28 -18.82
N ASP A 199 -35.13 -14.91 -19.38
CA ASP A 199 -34.91 -16.35 -19.25
C ASP A 199 -34.49 -16.73 -17.83
N ILE A 200 -33.57 -15.97 -17.22
CA ILE A 200 -33.14 -16.21 -15.83
C ILE A 200 -34.32 -16.06 -14.86
N LEU A 201 -35.09 -14.97 -14.94
CA LEU A 201 -36.21 -14.74 -14.02
C LEU A 201 -37.31 -15.79 -14.15
N LYS A 202 -37.56 -16.30 -15.37
CA LYS A 202 -38.49 -17.39 -15.59
C LYS A 202 -38.01 -18.66 -14.88
N THR A 203 -36.77 -19.06 -15.12
CA THR A 203 -36.19 -20.27 -14.50
C THR A 203 -36.12 -20.16 -12.98
N LEU A 204 -35.73 -19.00 -12.44
CA LEU A 204 -35.75 -18.75 -11.00
C LEU A 204 -37.16 -18.84 -10.42
N ASN A 205 -38.16 -18.30 -11.12
CA ASN A 205 -39.56 -18.39 -10.70
C ASN A 205 -40.05 -19.85 -10.69
N ASP A 206 -39.64 -20.65 -11.68
CA ASP A 206 -39.98 -22.07 -11.76
C ASP A 206 -39.29 -22.85 -10.61
N ALA A 207 -38.02 -22.57 -10.32
CA ALA A 207 -37.27 -23.17 -9.21
C ALA A 207 -37.90 -22.85 -7.85
N VAL A 208 -38.23 -21.59 -7.55
CA VAL A 208 -38.91 -21.24 -6.28
C VAL A 208 -40.34 -21.78 -6.21
N SER A 209 -40.94 -22.18 -7.33
CA SER A 209 -42.26 -22.83 -7.33
C SER A 209 -42.20 -24.31 -6.97
N LEU A 210 -41.01 -24.93 -7.02
CA LEU A 210 -40.79 -26.30 -6.56
C LEU A 210 -40.65 -26.39 -5.04
N LEU A 211 -40.23 -25.32 -4.37
CA LEU A 211 -39.95 -25.31 -2.93
C LEU A 211 -41.23 -25.53 -2.11
N ASP A 212 -41.18 -26.53 -1.23
CA ASP A 212 -42.19 -26.73 -0.19
C ASP A 212 -41.80 -25.94 1.07
N LEU A 213 -42.43 -24.78 1.25
CA LEU A 213 -42.23 -23.90 2.41
C LEU A 213 -43.40 -23.97 3.41
N TYR A 214 -44.37 -24.87 3.22
CA TYR A 214 -45.56 -24.95 4.07
C TYR A 214 -45.59 -26.25 4.90
N THR A 215 -44.94 -27.31 4.44
CA THR A 215 -44.83 -28.57 5.18
C THR A 215 -43.77 -28.43 6.29
N PRO A 216 -44.12 -28.69 7.57
CA PRO A 216 -43.19 -28.52 8.70
C PRO A 216 -42.14 -29.65 8.81
N ASP A 217 -41.86 -30.36 7.72
CA ASP A 217 -40.89 -31.46 7.66
C ASP A 217 -39.64 -31.03 6.89
N ARG A 218 -38.49 -31.06 7.57
CA ARG A 218 -37.20 -30.67 7.01
C ARG A 218 -36.75 -31.60 5.87
N ALA A 219 -37.14 -32.86 5.86
CA ALA A 219 -36.81 -33.80 4.79
C ALA A 219 -37.58 -33.47 3.50
N VAL A 220 -38.87 -33.12 3.62
CA VAL A 220 -39.70 -32.67 2.48
C VAL A 220 -39.17 -31.37 1.90
N PHE A 221 -38.80 -30.41 2.75
CA PHE A 221 -38.12 -29.20 2.29
C PHE A 221 -36.80 -29.55 1.57
N ALA A 222 -35.99 -30.45 2.11
CA ALA A 222 -34.71 -30.87 1.51
C ALA A 222 -34.89 -31.37 0.07
N GLU A 223 -35.83 -32.30 -0.12
CA GLU A 223 -36.12 -32.90 -1.43
C GLU A 223 -36.57 -31.82 -2.42
N SER A 224 -37.42 -30.90 -2.00
CA SER A 224 -37.88 -29.78 -2.84
C SER A 224 -36.75 -28.79 -3.18
N ALA A 225 -35.84 -28.53 -2.25
CA ALA A 225 -34.67 -27.67 -2.43
C ALA A 225 -33.67 -28.29 -3.41
N GLU A 226 -33.40 -29.59 -3.28
CA GLU A 226 -32.55 -30.34 -4.20
C GLU A 226 -33.13 -30.36 -5.62
N ALA A 227 -34.45 -30.54 -5.76
CA ALA A 227 -35.13 -30.45 -7.05
C ALA A 227 -35.03 -29.06 -7.68
N ALA A 228 -35.21 -28.00 -6.88
CA ALA A 228 -35.04 -26.61 -7.34
C ALA A 228 -33.61 -26.35 -7.81
N MET A 229 -32.60 -26.79 -7.06
CA MET A 229 -31.20 -26.64 -7.44
C MET A 229 -30.83 -27.45 -8.69
N ALA A 230 -31.37 -28.66 -8.84
CA ALA A 230 -31.16 -29.46 -10.05
C ALA A 230 -31.73 -28.77 -11.31
N LEU A 231 -32.88 -28.09 -11.18
CA LEU A 231 -33.43 -27.29 -12.27
C LEU A 231 -32.50 -26.11 -12.62
N LEU A 232 -31.95 -25.40 -11.64
CA LEU A 232 -31.01 -24.29 -11.86
C LEU A 232 -29.72 -24.76 -12.54
N GLU A 233 -29.19 -25.91 -12.11
CA GLU A 233 -28.01 -26.55 -12.72
C GLU A 233 -28.23 -26.90 -14.19
N GLN A 234 -29.41 -27.43 -14.53
CA GLN A 234 -29.73 -27.78 -15.91
C GLN A 234 -30.00 -26.53 -16.77
N GLU A 235 -30.69 -25.53 -16.22
CA GLU A 235 -31.29 -24.47 -17.03
C GLU A 235 -30.55 -23.13 -17.02
N ILE A 236 -29.66 -22.90 -16.06
CA ILE A 236 -28.86 -21.66 -15.96
C ILE A 236 -27.37 -21.97 -16.11
N TYR A 237 -26.85 -22.87 -15.27
CA TYR A 237 -25.41 -23.11 -15.20
C TYR A 237 -24.89 -23.80 -16.46
N GLY A 238 -23.68 -23.43 -16.90
CA GLY A 238 -23.06 -23.93 -18.13
C GLY A 238 -23.59 -23.31 -19.43
N LYS A 239 -24.47 -22.31 -19.34
CA LYS A 239 -25.04 -21.60 -20.51
C LYS A 239 -24.40 -20.20 -20.72
N ASP A 240 -23.11 -20.03 -20.44
CA ASP A 240 -22.41 -18.77 -20.73
C ASP A 240 -22.34 -18.50 -22.24
N ASP A 241 -22.72 -17.29 -22.64
CA ASP A 241 -22.86 -16.89 -24.05
C ASP A 241 -21.92 -15.72 -24.45
N MET A 242 -21.25 -15.11 -23.48
CA MET A 242 -20.35 -13.97 -23.71
C MET A 242 -19.00 -14.37 -24.30
N GLY A 243 -18.49 -15.57 -23.99
CA GLY A 243 -17.14 -16.01 -24.37
C GLY A 243 -16.03 -15.13 -23.78
N VAL A 244 -16.26 -14.61 -22.56
CA VAL A 244 -15.35 -13.75 -21.80
C VAL A 244 -15.00 -14.45 -20.50
N LEU A 245 -13.73 -14.36 -20.11
CA LEU A 245 -13.21 -14.88 -18.85
C LEU A 245 -12.74 -13.72 -17.97
N THR A 246 -13.10 -13.76 -16.70
CA THR A 246 -12.50 -12.93 -15.66
C THR A 246 -11.65 -13.80 -14.75
N SER A 247 -10.34 -13.62 -14.82
CA SER A 247 -9.36 -14.28 -13.94
C SER A 247 -9.40 -13.59 -12.58
N CYS A 248 -9.89 -14.28 -11.56
CA CYS A 248 -10.13 -13.73 -10.24
C CYS A 248 -9.06 -14.22 -9.26
N ILE A 249 -8.49 -13.32 -8.46
CA ILE A 249 -7.55 -13.68 -7.39
C ILE A 249 -7.97 -13.01 -6.08
N GLY A 250 -8.07 -13.80 -5.02
CA GLY A 250 -8.34 -13.25 -3.68
C GLY A 250 -7.18 -12.37 -3.27
N HIS A 251 -7.48 -11.19 -2.74
CA HIS A 251 -6.49 -10.20 -2.38
C HIS A 251 -6.91 -9.49 -1.10
N THR A 252 -5.92 -9.09 -0.30
CA THR A 252 -6.13 -8.13 0.78
C THR A 252 -4.98 -7.13 0.76
N HIS A 253 -5.29 -5.92 0.32
CA HIS A 253 -4.34 -4.83 0.44
C HIS A 253 -4.26 -4.44 1.92
N ILE A 254 -3.04 -4.36 2.46
CA ILE A 254 -2.81 -3.91 3.83
C ILE A 254 -1.80 -2.78 3.74
N ASP A 255 -2.22 -1.57 4.07
CA ASP A 255 -1.28 -0.48 4.24
C ASP A 255 -0.41 -0.74 5.46
N VAL A 256 0.91 -0.77 5.25
CA VAL A 256 1.84 -1.05 6.36
C VAL A 256 1.71 0.02 7.44
N ALA A 257 1.41 1.25 7.04
CA ALA A 257 0.95 2.33 7.89
C ALA A 257 0.18 3.35 7.05
N TRP A 258 -0.98 3.79 7.56
CA TRP A 258 -1.81 4.84 6.94
C TRP A 258 -2.60 5.58 8.03
N LEU A 259 -3.81 5.10 8.31
CA LEU A 259 -4.68 5.58 9.41
C LEU A 259 -4.42 4.85 10.73
N TRP A 260 -3.37 4.02 10.75
CA TRP A 260 -2.88 3.29 11.91
C TRP A 260 -1.36 3.16 11.85
N ARG A 261 -0.76 2.89 13.00
CA ARG A 261 0.69 2.68 13.16
C ARG A 261 1.09 1.26 12.76
N LEU A 262 2.38 1.05 12.49
CA LEU A 262 2.98 -0.26 12.14
C LEU A 262 2.59 -1.37 13.13
N ARG A 263 2.53 -1.06 14.42
CA ARG A 263 2.11 -2.02 15.47
C ARG A 263 0.74 -2.65 15.19
N GLN A 264 -0.21 -1.87 14.65
CA GLN A 264 -1.55 -2.36 14.38
C GLN A 264 -1.58 -3.17 13.08
N THR A 265 -0.71 -2.85 12.13
CA THR A 265 -0.53 -3.63 10.92
C THR A 265 -0.11 -5.06 11.24
N ARG A 266 0.75 -5.25 12.25
CA ARG A 266 1.14 -6.59 12.72
C ARG A 266 -0.07 -7.44 13.11
N ASP A 267 -1.03 -6.88 13.85
CA ASP A 267 -2.30 -7.55 14.19
C ASP A 267 -3.24 -7.68 12.96
N LYS A 268 -3.23 -6.72 12.01
CA LYS A 268 -3.96 -6.81 10.73
C LYS A 268 -3.50 -7.99 9.88
N ILE A 269 -2.20 -8.27 9.87
CA ILE A 269 -1.61 -9.40 9.16
C ILE A 269 -2.12 -10.71 9.78
N GLY A 270 -1.94 -10.87 11.10
CA GLY A 270 -2.35 -12.10 11.80
C GLY A 270 -3.82 -12.43 11.57
N ARG A 271 -4.70 -11.44 11.69
CA ARG A 271 -6.15 -11.64 11.50
C ARG A 271 -6.52 -11.96 10.05
N SER A 272 -5.97 -11.23 9.08
CA SER A 272 -6.38 -11.36 7.68
C SER A 272 -5.87 -12.67 7.10
N PHE A 273 -4.61 -13.01 7.36
CA PHE A 273 -4.01 -14.24 6.86
C PHE A 273 -4.61 -15.48 7.52
N ALA A 274 -4.91 -15.45 8.81
CA ALA A 274 -5.64 -16.55 9.45
C ALA A 274 -7.04 -16.77 8.87
N THR A 275 -7.76 -15.69 8.56
CA THR A 275 -9.08 -15.76 7.90
C THR A 275 -8.98 -16.40 6.52
N VAL A 276 -7.97 -16.00 5.74
CA VAL A 276 -7.70 -16.61 4.44
C VAL A 276 -7.37 -18.10 4.57
N LEU A 277 -6.52 -18.49 5.52
CA LEU A 277 -6.18 -19.90 5.76
C LEU A 277 -7.42 -20.73 6.13
N LYS A 278 -8.28 -20.18 7.00
CA LYS A 278 -9.54 -20.80 7.38
C LYS A 278 -10.47 -20.99 6.18
N TYR A 279 -10.62 -19.97 5.33
CA TYR A 279 -11.41 -20.11 4.09
C TYR A 279 -10.76 -21.04 3.08
N MET A 280 -9.44 -21.21 3.08
CA MET A 280 -8.80 -22.26 2.30
C MET A 280 -9.14 -23.67 2.81
N ASP A 281 -9.45 -23.88 4.08
CA ASP A 281 -9.98 -25.17 4.54
C ASP A 281 -11.39 -25.44 4.00
N GLU A 282 -12.22 -24.40 3.91
CA GLU A 282 -13.63 -24.50 3.50
C GLU A 282 -13.85 -24.49 1.98
N TYR A 283 -12.96 -23.83 1.21
CA TYR A 283 -13.08 -23.61 -0.24
C TYR A 283 -11.83 -24.10 -0.99
N PRO A 284 -11.74 -25.39 -1.37
CA PRO A 284 -10.54 -25.99 -1.99
C PRO A 284 -10.03 -25.28 -3.26
N GLU A 285 -10.94 -24.71 -4.04
CA GLU A 285 -10.64 -23.96 -5.28
C GLU A 285 -10.08 -22.55 -5.03
N TYR A 286 -10.24 -22.02 -3.81
CA TYR A 286 -9.85 -20.65 -3.48
C TYR A 286 -8.35 -20.40 -3.70
N LYS A 287 -8.07 -19.32 -4.44
CA LYS A 287 -6.73 -18.77 -4.67
C LYS A 287 -6.62 -17.41 -4.02
N PHE A 288 -5.51 -17.16 -3.34
CA PHE A 288 -5.22 -15.89 -2.70
C PHE A 288 -3.80 -15.43 -2.99
N MET A 289 -3.58 -14.11 -3.01
CA MET A 289 -2.26 -13.50 -3.17
C MET A 289 -2.06 -12.33 -2.19
N SER A 290 -0.84 -12.13 -1.70
CA SER A 290 -0.45 -10.90 -0.98
C SER A 290 0.92 -10.40 -1.46
N PRO A 291 1.06 -9.10 -1.82
CA PRO A 291 2.17 -8.62 -2.64
C PRO A 291 3.46 -8.23 -1.89
N GLN A 292 3.38 -7.97 -0.59
CA GLN A 292 4.43 -7.27 0.17
C GLN A 292 5.27 -8.24 1.01
N ALA A 293 6.57 -8.36 0.74
CA ALA A 293 7.47 -9.23 1.52
C ALA A 293 7.51 -8.85 3.02
N GLN A 294 7.43 -7.56 3.35
CA GLN A 294 7.41 -7.05 4.72
C GLN A 294 6.27 -7.64 5.56
N LEU A 295 5.10 -7.89 4.97
CA LEU A 295 3.96 -8.47 5.69
C LEU A 295 4.23 -9.93 6.09
N TYR A 296 4.89 -10.69 5.22
CA TYR A 296 5.32 -12.05 5.52
C TYR A 296 6.42 -12.08 6.59
N ASP A 297 7.37 -11.12 6.56
CA ASP A 297 8.41 -10.99 7.60
C ASP A 297 7.78 -10.71 8.97
N TYR A 298 6.78 -9.83 9.05
CA TYR A 298 6.02 -9.60 10.28
C TYR A 298 5.20 -10.83 10.70
N CYS A 299 4.52 -11.50 9.77
CA CYS A 299 3.78 -12.73 10.06
C CYS A 299 4.69 -13.82 10.65
N LYS A 300 5.88 -14.01 10.07
CA LYS A 300 6.89 -14.96 10.55
C LYS A 300 7.34 -14.66 11.98
N GLN A 301 7.45 -13.39 12.35
CA GLN A 301 7.89 -12.95 13.67
C GLN A 301 6.78 -13.10 14.73
N ASP A 302 5.57 -12.67 14.42
CA ASP A 302 4.49 -12.55 15.43
C ASP A 302 3.51 -13.71 15.45
N TYR A 303 3.31 -14.36 14.29
CA TYR A 303 2.33 -15.43 14.08
C TYR A 303 2.97 -16.62 13.32
N PRO A 304 4.00 -17.28 13.89
CA PRO A 304 4.76 -18.32 13.20
C PRO A 304 3.89 -19.50 12.74
N GLU A 305 2.82 -19.84 13.46
CA GLU A 305 1.88 -20.89 13.05
C GLU A 305 1.07 -20.51 11.80
N VAL A 306 0.62 -19.25 11.72
CA VAL A 306 -0.04 -18.70 10.52
C VAL A 306 0.95 -18.69 9.36
N TYR A 307 2.20 -18.29 9.60
CA TYR A 307 3.25 -18.29 8.60
C TYR A 307 3.53 -19.69 8.02
N GLU A 308 3.63 -20.72 8.87
CA GLU A 308 3.78 -22.10 8.39
C GLU A 308 2.54 -22.60 7.64
N GLY A 309 1.33 -22.18 8.06
CA GLY A 309 0.10 -22.38 7.28
C GLY A 309 0.20 -21.79 5.88
N ILE A 310 0.68 -20.56 5.75
CA ILE A 310 0.94 -19.90 4.45
C ILE A 310 1.92 -20.73 3.62
N ARG A 311 3.07 -21.12 4.19
CA ARG A 311 4.08 -21.94 3.47
C ARG A 311 3.50 -23.24 2.95
N GLN A 312 2.60 -23.87 3.71
CA GLN A 312 1.90 -25.07 3.28
C GLN A 312 0.96 -24.77 2.10
N ARG A 313 0.17 -23.70 2.15
CA ARG A 313 -0.72 -23.28 1.05
C ARG A 313 0.02 -22.84 -0.21
N VAL A 314 1.22 -22.28 -0.07
CA VAL A 314 2.11 -21.99 -1.21
C VAL A 314 2.53 -23.29 -1.89
N LYS A 315 2.97 -24.30 -1.13
CA LYS A 315 3.34 -25.63 -1.68
C LYS A 315 2.16 -26.35 -2.35
N GLU A 316 0.95 -26.16 -1.83
CA GLU A 316 -0.29 -26.69 -2.41
C GLU A 316 -0.71 -25.93 -3.69
N GLY A 317 -0.06 -24.81 -4.02
CA GLY A 317 -0.43 -23.97 -5.15
C GLY A 317 -1.76 -23.26 -4.94
N ARG A 318 -2.06 -22.82 -3.70
CA ARG A 318 -3.30 -22.10 -3.34
C ARG A 318 -3.06 -20.69 -2.86
N TRP A 319 -1.85 -20.41 -2.37
CA TRP A 319 -1.38 -19.09 -1.98
C TRP A 319 -0.27 -18.63 -2.94
N GLU A 320 -0.46 -17.48 -3.59
CA GLU A 320 0.52 -16.88 -4.49
C GLU A 320 1.36 -15.84 -3.73
N VAL A 321 2.67 -16.06 -3.72
CA VAL A 321 3.68 -15.12 -3.21
C VAL A 321 4.28 -14.39 -4.41
N GLU A 322 3.71 -13.23 -4.74
CA GLU A 322 4.04 -12.43 -5.92
C GLU A 322 4.06 -10.93 -5.56
N GLY A 323 4.36 -10.01 -6.46
CA GLY A 323 4.38 -8.56 -6.19
C GLY A 323 5.79 -7.94 -6.10
N SER A 324 6.81 -8.80 -5.94
CA SER A 324 8.24 -8.54 -6.16
C SER A 324 8.98 -7.58 -5.22
N MET A 325 8.31 -6.63 -4.58
CA MET A 325 8.96 -5.58 -3.76
C MET A 325 8.94 -5.91 -2.26
N TRP A 326 9.80 -5.21 -1.49
CA TRP A 326 9.80 -5.29 -0.03
C TRP A 326 8.49 -4.78 0.56
N VAL A 327 8.07 -3.60 0.10
CA VAL A 327 6.74 -3.01 0.32
C VAL A 327 6.17 -2.50 -1.01
N GLU A 328 4.87 -2.19 -1.07
CA GLU A 328 4.30 -1.45 -2.20
C GLU A 328 4.78 0.01 -2.14
N SER A 329 5.97 0.27 -2.67
CA SER A 329 6.67 1.55 -2.48
C SER A 329 6.17 2.65 -3.40
N ASP A 330 6.25 3.91 -2.95
CA ASP A 330 6.21 5.05 -3.87
C ASP A 330 7.31 4.94 -4.93
N THR A 331 7.07 5.49 -6.12
CA THR A 331 8.02 5.40 -7.23
C THR A 331 8.47 6.75 -7.80
N ASN A 332 8.06 7.86 -7.17
CA ASN A 332 8.37 9.21 -7.62
C ASN A 332 9.46 9.87 -6.77
N VAL A 333 9.35 9.78 -5.45
CA VAL A 333 10.18 10.53 -4.49
C VAL A 333 11.51 9.81 -4.20
N ILE A 334 11.51 8.48 -4.24
CA ILE A 334 12.64 7.65 -3.83
C ILE A 334 13.74 7.60 -4.89
N SER A 335 14.97 7.25 -4.48
CA SER A 335 16.08 7.10 -5.43
C SER A 335 15.92 5.89 -6.36
N GLY A 336 16.61 5.91 -7.50
CA GLY A 336 16.71 4.74 -8.38
C GLY A 336 17.38 3.54 -7.69
N GLU A 337 18.36 3.77 -6.81
CA GLU A 337 18.96 2.70 -6.01
C GLU A 337 17.93 2.09 -5.05
N SER A 338 17.10 2.92 -4.40
CA SER A 338 16.00 2.42 -3.56
C SER A 338 15.02 1.57 -4.34
N LEU A 339 14.63 1.96 -5.56
CA LEU A 339 13.80 1.11 -6.43
C LEU A 339 14.47 -0.25 -6.71
N VAL A 340 15.78 -0.27 -6.98
CA VAL A 340 16.53 -1.53 -7.14
C VAL A 340 16.50 -2.34 -5.83
N ARG A 341 16.67 -1.69 -4.68
CA ARG A 341 16.65 -2.34 -3.36
C ARG A 341 15.27 -2.88 -2.98
N GLN A 342 14.18 -2.22 -3.36
CA GLN A 342 12.82 -2.75 -3.19
C GLN A 342 12.70 -4.13 -3.83
N PHE A 343 13.15 -4.30 -5.08
CA PHE A 343 13.16 -5.59 -5.75
C PHE A 343 14.19 -6.56 -5.15
N LEU A 344 15.41 -6.09 -4.87
CA LEU A 344 16.48 -6.96 -4.38
C LEU A 344 16.10 -7.60 -3.04
N VAL A 345 15.63 -6.80 -2.09
CA VAL A 345 15.25 -7.26 -0.75
C VAL A 345 13.95 -8.08 -0.83
N GLY A 346 12.93 -7.60 -1.54
CA GLY A 346 11.66 -8.31 -1.71
C GLY A 346 11.81 -9.68 -2.38
N LYS A 347 12.41 -9.73 -3.57
CA LYS A 347 12.62 -10.99 -4.30
C LYS A 347 13.52 -11.95 -3.55
N ARG A 348 14.55 -11.45 -2.86
CA ARG A 348 15.42 -12.30 -2.04
C ARG A 348 14.61 -12.97 -0.92
N PHE A 349 13.77 -12.23 -0.22
CA PHE A 349 12.88 -12.79 0.79
C PHE A 349 11.98 -13.89 0.21
N PHE A 350 11.29 -13.62 -0.89
CA PHE A 350 10.40 -14.61 -1.52
C PHE A 350 11.15 -15.87 -2.00
N LYS A 351 12.35 -15.69 -2.55
CA LYS A 351 13.20 -16.79 -2.98
C LYS A 351 13.71 -17.63 -1.81
N ASP A 352 14.20 -16.99 -0.74
CA ASP A 352 14.80 -17.68 0.40
C ASP A 352 13.73 -18.41 1.24
N GLU A 353 12.53 -17.82 1.38
CA GLU A 353 11.47 -18.37 2.23
C GLU A 353 10.54 -19.37 1.52
N PHE A 354 10.23 -19.12 0.24
CA PHE A 354 9.24 -19.86 -0.53
C PHE A 354 9.79 -20.52 -1.79
N GLY A 355 11.03 -20.22 -2.20
CA GLY A 355 11.61 -20.76 -3.43
C GLY A 355 11.02 -20.16 -4.71
N VAL A 356 10.35 -19.01 -4.62
CA VAL A 356 9.64 -18.38 -5.75
C VAL A 356 10.46 -17.23 -6.33
N ASP A 357 10.55 -17.18 -7.66
CA ASP A 357 11.08 -16.03 -8.39
C ASP A 357 9.92 -15.22 -9.00
N ASN A 358 9.66 -14.06 -8.40
CA ASN A 358 8.56 -13.17 -8.76
C ASN A 358 8.66 -12.64 -10.20
N LYS A 359 7.53 -12.39 -10.84
CA LYS A 359 7.45 -11.91 -12.24
C LYS A 359 6.56 -10.69 -12.43
N ILE A 360 5.78 -10.32 -11.42
CA ILE A 360 4.80 -9.25 -11.50
C ILE A 360 5.18 -8.16 -10.50
N MET A 361 5.30 -6.93 -10.97
CA MET A 361 5.27 -5.74 -10.13
C MET A 361 3.81 -5.38 -9.90
N TRP A 362 3.35 -5.61 -8.67
CA TRP A 362 1.96 -5.39 -8.26
C TRP A 362 1.90 -4.13 -7.40
N LEU A 363 1.48 -3.00 -7.99
CA LEU A 363 1.35 -1.72 -7.29
C LEU A 363 -0.03 -1.10 -7.57
N PRO A 364 -1.10 -1.64 -6.95
CA PRO A 364 -2.47 -1.19 -7.20
C PRO A 364 -2.75 0.24 -6.74
N ASP A 365 -2.08 0.72 -5.68
CA ASP A 365 -2.43 2.00 -5.00
C ASP A 365 -1.36 3.11 -5.06
N VAL A 366 -0.29 2.94 -5.82
CA VAL A 366 0.81 3.93 -5.86
C VAL A 366 0.48 5.16 -6.71
N PHE A 367 0.88 6.35 -6.21
CA PHE A 367 0.47 7.66 -6.74
C PHE A 367 1.30 8.13 -7.96
N GLY A 368 1.28 7.34 -9.04
CA GLY A 368 2.00 7.61 -10.29
C GLY A 368 3.27 6.77 -10.44
N TYR A 369 3.77 6.65 -11.68
CA TYR A 369 4.88 5.73 -12.01
C TYR A 369 5.93 6.34 -12.93
N SER A 370 7.16 6.45 -12.41
CA SER A 370 8.33 6.95 -13.12
C SER A 370 8.66 6.17 -14.40
N ALA A 371 9.08 6.89 -15.44
CA ALA A 371 9.52 6.34 -16.73
C ALA A 371 10.78 5.44 -16.66
N ALA A 372 11.46 5.39 -15.52
CA ALA A 372 12.64 4.53 -15.32
C ALA A 372 12.27 3.09 -14.93
N ILE A 373 11.05 2.86 -14.45
CA ILE A 373 10.62 1.58 -13.86
C ILE A 373 10.72 0.40 -14.84
N PRO A 374 10.33 0.49 -16.13
CA PRO A 374 10.46 -0.64 -17.06
C PRO A 374 11.88 -1.20 -17.15
N GLN A 375 12.90 -0.33 -17.14
CA GLN A 375 14.29 -0.74 -17.15
C GLN A 375 14.68 -1.48 -15.86
N VAL A 376 14.29 -0.95 -14.71
CA VAL A 376 14.57 -1.55 -13.39
C VAL A 376 13.87 -2.91 -13.28
N MET A 377 12.60 -3.00 -13.68
CA MET A 377 11.83 -4.24 -13.72
C MET A 377 12.53 -5.32 -14.54
N LYS A 378 12.87 -5.04 -15.80
CA LYS A 378 13.53 -6.04 -16.66
C LYS A 378 14.87 -6.49 -16.12
N LYS A 379 15.66 -5.57 -15.54
CA LYS A 379 16.94 -5.92 -14.88
C LYS A 379 16.74 -6.77 -13.62
N ALA A 380 15.63 -6.60 -12.91
CA ALA A 380 15.22 -7.44 -11.78
C ALA A 380 14.52 -8.75 -12.20
N GLY A 381 14.40 -9.02 -13.50
CA GLY A 381 13.73 -10.21 -14.03
C GLY A 381 12.21 -10.20 -13.85
N ILE A 382 11.61 -9.00 -13.76
CA ILE A 382 10.17 -8.76 -13.68
C ILE A 382 9.66 -8.41 -15.07
N ASP A 383 8.63 -9.13 -15.52
CA ASP A 383 8.16 -9.09 -16.91
C ASP A 383 6.82 -8.36 -17.06
N TYR A 384 6.05 -8.30 -15.97
CA TYR A 384 4.67 -7.83 -15.97
C TYR A 384 4.44 -6.71 -14.95
N PHE A 385 3.58 -5.76 -15.30
CA PHE A 385 3.15 -4.66 -14.43
C PHE A 385 1.62 -4.68 -14.23
N MET A 386 1.18 -4.57 -12.98
CA MET A 386 -0.22 -4.45 -12.59
C MET A 386 -0.45 -3.22 -11.73
N THR A 387 -1.48 -2.43 -12.05
CA THR A 387 -1.97 -1.33 -11.21
C THR A 387 -3.47 -1.06 -11.45
N THR A 388 -4.07 -0.22 -10.60
CA THR A 388 -5.40 0.37 -10.80
C THR A 388 -5.40 1.89 -10.64
N LYS A 389 -4.46 2.46 -9.87
CA LYS A 389 -4.49 3.87 -9.43
C LYS A 389 -4.55 4.88 -10.57
N ILE A 390 -3.94 4.57 -11.72
CA ILE A 390 -3.98 5.42 -12.92
C ILE A 390 -5.41 5.68 -13.43
N SER A 391 -6.36 4.80 -13.12
CA SER A 391 -7.77 5.03 -13.43
C SER A 391 -8.41 6.16 -12.63
N TRP A 392 -7.74 6.72 -11.61
CA TRP A 392 -8.25 7.80 -10.76
C TRP A 392 -7.84 9.21 -11.22
N ASN A 393 -7.29 9.34 -12.44
CA ASN A 393 -7.02 10.64 -13.03
C ASN A 393 -8.24 11.55 -12.97
N GLU A 394 -8.04 12.82 -12.59
CA GLU A 394 -9.12 13.81 -12.48
C GLU A 394 -9.76 14.16 -13.82
N TYR A 395 -8.95 14.23 -14.88
CA TYR A 395 -9.38 14.75 -16.17
C TYR A 395 -9.39 13.68 -17.26
N ASN A 396 -8.29 12.94 -17.40
CA ASN A 396 -8.11 12.06 -18.55
C ASN A 396 -8.14 10.58 -18.18
N LYS A 397 -9.10 9.85 -18.74
CA LYS A 397 -9.04 8.38 -18.81
C LYS A 397 -7.85 7.98 -19.68
N VAL A 398 -6.91 7.22 -19.12
CA VAL A 398 -5.85 6.59 -19.92
C VAL A 398 -6.50 5.67 -20.98
N PRO A 399 -6.11 5.78 -22.27
CA PRO A 399 -6.81 5.11 -23.36
C PRO A 399 -6.65 3.59 -23.37
N TYR A 400 -5.77 3.04 -22.52
CA TYR A 400 -5.36 1.65 -22.55
C TYR A 400 -5.46 0.98 -21.17
N ASP A 401 -6.05 -0.21 -21.14
CA ASP A 401 -6.00 -1.11 -19.97
C ASP A 401 -5.02 -2.28 -20.21
N THR A 402 -4.60 -2.56 -21.45
CA THR A 402 -3.52 -3.52 -21.79
C THR A 402 -2.59 -2.94 -22.84
N PHE A 403 -1.30 -2.82 -22.51
CA PHE A 403 -0.32 -2.14 -23.37
C PHE A 403 1.11 -2.57 -23.04
N MET A 404 2.02 -2.28 -23.96
CA MET A 404 3.46 -2.39 -23.71
C MET A 404 3.96 -1.05 -23.12
N TRP A 405 4.40 -1.07 -21.86
CA TRP A 405 4.96 0.11 -21.20
C TRP A 405 6.45 0.22 -21.51
N GLN A 406 6.83 1.31 -22.17
CA GLN A 406 8.19 1.59 -22.60
C GLN A 406 8.84 2.66 -21.72
N GLY A 407 9.97 2.32 -21.10
CA GLY A 407 10.79 3.24 -20.33
C GLY A 407 11.57 4.21 -21.20
N ILE A 408 12.18 5.22 -20.59
CA ILE A 408 12.91 6.28 -21.31
C ILE A 408 14.10 5.74 -22.14
N ASP A 409 14.62 4.57 -21.79
CA ASP A 409 15.71 3.89 -22.50
C ASP A 409 15.22 2.97 -23.63
N GLY A 410 13.91 2.83 -23.82
CA GLY A 410 13.30 1.95 -24.80
C GLY A 410 12.99 0.54 -24.27
N THR A 411 13.31 0.21 -23.01
CA THR A 411 12.95 -1.08 -22.41
C THR A 411 11.44 -1.21 -22.27
N GLU A 412 10.90 -2.40 -22.56
CA GLU A 412 9.46 -2.66 -22.63
C GLU A 412 9.03 -3.76 -21.64
N VAL A 413 7.92 -3.53 -20.94
CA VAL A 413 7.24 -4.49 -20.04
C VAL A 413 5.74 -4.54 -20.35
N LEU A 414 5.12 -5.71 -20.25
CA LEU A 414 3.69 -5.85 -20.49
C LEU A 414 2.91 -5.35 -19.27
N ALA A 415 2.05 -4.35 -19.48
CA ALA A 415 1.25 -3.74 -18.44
C ALA A 415 -0.24 -4.08 -18.62
N HIS A 416 -0.91 -4.36 -17.50
CA HIS A 416 -2.36 -4.53 -17.44
C HIS A 416 -2.94 -3.74 -16.27
N PHE A 417 -3.94 -2.91 -16.56
CA PHE A 417 -4.73 -2.22 -15.55
C PHE A 417 -5.99 -3.04 -15.27
N SER A 418 -6.17 -3.47 -14.02
CA SER A 418 -7.35 -4.26 -13.64
C SER A 418 -8.61 -3.41 -13.82
N PRO A 419 -9.58 -3.82 -14.66
CA PRO A 419 -10.71 -2.96 -15.02
C PRO A 419 -11.86 -3.01 -14.01
N SER A 420 -11.73 -3.75 -12.91
CA SER A 420 -12.80 -4.00 -11.93
C SER A 420 -13.47 -2.71 -11.45
N THR A 421 -14.78 -2.65 -11.64
CA THR A 421 -15.64 -1.53 -11.23
C THR A 421 -17.10 -1.99 -11.21
N GLY A 422 -17.97 -1.27 -10.51
CA GLY A 422 -19.41 -1.57 -10.48
C GLY A 422 -20.10 -1.30 -11.83
N ASN A 423 -21.23 -1.96 -12.07
CA ASN A 423 -22.07 -1.72 -13.25
C ASN A 423 -23.01 -0.52 -13.05
N ASP A 424 -22.45 0.68 -12.79
CA ASP A 424 -23.20 1.94 -12.78
C ASP A 424 -22.97 2.68 -14.11
N GLU A 425 -24.03 3.24 -14.69
CA GLU A 425 -23.95 4.06 -15.92
C GLU A 425 -23.37 5.46 -15.64
N ARG A 426 -23.01 5.78 -14.39
CA ARG A 426 -22.31 7.02 -14.06
C ARG A 426 -20.93 7.07 -14.70
N GLU A 427 -20.62 8.24 -15.26
CA GLU A 427 -19.45 8.63 -16.08
C GLU A 427 -18.06 8.48 -15.41
N ASN A 428 -17.88 7.60 -14.41
CA ASN A 428 -16.61 7.43 -13.74
C ASN A 428 -15.81 6.25 -14.31
N PHE A 429 -14.59 6.52 -14.77
CA PHE A 429 -13.67 5.50 -15.30
C PHE A 429 -12.72 4.93 -14.23
N CYS A 430 -12.87 5.30 -12.96
CA CYS A 430 -12.16 4.70 -11.84
C CYS A 430 -12.41 3.19 -11.73
N THR A 431 -11.35 2.49 -11.36
CA THR A 431 -11.33 1.06 -11.09
C THR A 431 -10.83 0.81 -9.67
N THR A 432 -10.99 -0.42 -9.19
CA THR A 432 -10.62 -0.84 -7.84
C THR A 432 -9.87 -2.17 -7.85
N TYR A 433 -8.96 -2.34 -6.89
CA TYR A 433 -8.33 -3.62 -6.57
C TYR A 433 -9.04 -4.36 -5.41
N ASN A 434 -9.98 -3.69 -4.75
CA ASN A 434 -10.84 -4.24 -3.70
C ASN A 434 -12.21 -4.60 -4.28
N ALA A 435 -12.21 -5.40 -5.36
CA ALA A 435 -13.45 -5.76 -6.02
C ALA A 435 -14.32 -6.68 -5.14
N PHE A 436 -15.63 -6.62 -5.32
CA PHE A 436 -16.53 -7.67 -4.86
C PHE A 436 -16.61 -8.74 -5.95
N LEU A 437 -16.40 -10.01 -5.61
CA LEU A 437 -16.61 -11.11 -6.55
C LEU A 437 -18.11 -11.38 -6.71
N GLU A 438 -18.79 -10.47 -7.40
CA GLU A 438 -20.23 -10.46 -7.61
C GLU A 438 -20.57 -10.08 -9.07
N PRO A 439 -21.77 -10.44 -9.56
CA PRO A 439 -22.18 -10.16 -10.94
C PRO A 439 -21.99 -8.70 -11.39
N SER A 440 -22.31 -7.73 -10.52
CA SER A 440 -22.22 -6.30 -10.85
C SER A 440 -20.80 -5.91 -11.23
N GLN A 441 -19.80 -6.34 -10.44
CA GLN A 441 -18.41 -5.95 -10.68
C GLN A 441 -17.73 -6.76 -11.78
N ILE A 442 -18.12 -8.01 -11.97
CA ILE A 442 -17.61 -8.84 -13.06
C ILE A 442 -18.10 -8.31 -14.41
N LEU A 443 -19.39 -8.01 -14.53
CA LEU A 443 -19.94 -7.41 -15.75
C LEU A 443 -19.47 -5.95 -15.93
N GLY A 444 -19.42 -5.16 -14.85
CA GLY A 444 -18.93 -3.79 -14.85
C GLY A 444 -17.47 -3.70 -15.30
N GLY A 445 -16.60 -4.55 -14.76
CA GLY A 445 -15.20 -4.65 -15.18
C GLY A 445 -15.04 -5.00 -16.66
N TRP A 446 -15.81 -5.97 -17.16
CA TRP A 446 -15.80 -6.26 -18.60
C TRP A 446 -16.28 -5.06 -19.44
N LYS A 447 -17.37 -4.39 -19.04
CA LYS A 447 -17.86 -3.20 -19.75
C LYS A 447 -16.81 -2.07 -19.75
N ARG A 448 -16.11 -1.88 -18.63
CA ARG A 448 -15.06 -0.86 -18.44
C ARG A 448 -13.79 -1.14 -19.25
N TYR A 449 -13.46 -2.40 -19.48
CA TYR A 449 -12.28 -2.80 -20.25
C TYR A 449 -12.31 -2.26 -21.70
N SER A 450 -11.21 -1.64 -22.12
CA SER A 450 -11.15 -0.87 -23.37
C SER A 450 -10.80 -1.75 -24.58
N GLN A 451 -9.77 -2.62 -24.48
CA GLN A 451 -9.26 -3.41 -25.61
C GLN A 451 -9.91 -4.79 -25.79
N LYS A 452 -11.25 -4.84 -25.83
CA LYS A 452 -12.04 -6.08 -25.99
C LYS A 452 -11.76 -6.85 -27.30
N ASP A 453 -11.20 -6.16 -28.27
CA ASP A 453 -10.76 -6.63 -29.57
C ASP A 453 -9.34 -7.23 -29.56
N LEU A 454 -8.58 -6.99 -28.49
CA LEU A 454 -7.23 -7.50 -28.28
C LEU A 454 -7.25 -8.82 -27.50
N ASN A 455 -8.00 -8.88 -26.39
CA ASN A 455 -8.24 -10.12 -25.64
C ASN A 455 -9.61 -10.08 -24.95
N LYS A 456 -10.04 -11.25 -24.46
CA LYS A 456 -11.30 -11.44 -23.72
C LYS A 456 -11.07 -12.01 -22.32
N ASN A 457 -9.88 -11.76 -21.77
CA ASN A 457 -9.50 -12.21 -20.44
C ASN A 457 -9.06 -11.00 -19.62
N VAL A 458 -9.76 -10.71 -18.52
CA VAL A 458 -9.43 -9.59 -17.64
C VAL A 458 -9.11 -10.07 -16.23
N LEU A 459 -8.22 -9.36 -15.54
CA LEU A 459 -7.89 -9.64 -14.14
C LEU A 459 -8.90 -8.97 -13.21
N CYS A 460 -9.26 -9.66 -12.13
CA CYS A 460 -10.04 -9.10 -11.03
C CYS A 460 -9.42 -9.53 -9.70
N SER A 461 -8.83 -8.59 -8.96
CA SER A 461 -8.49 -8.82 -7.55
C SER A 461 -9.71 -8.50 -6.69
N PHE A 462 -10.08 -9.41 -5.79
CA PHE A 462 -11.28 -9.28 -4.96
C PHE A 462 -10.98 -9.46 -3.48
N GLY A 463 -11.76 -8.77 -2.64
CA GLY A 463 -11.63 -8.79 -1.19
C GLY A 463 -11.64 -7.40 -0.58
N PHE A 464 -11.80 -7.34 0.74
CA PHE A 464 -11.58 -6.12 1.51
C PHE A 464 -10.09 -5.86 1.68
N GLY A 465 -9.67 -4.62 1.43
CA GLY A 465 -8.29 -4.16 1.54
C GLY A 465 -8.18 -2.82 2.26
N ASP A 466 -7.11 -2.10 1.95
CA ASP A 466 -6.61 -0.85 2.56
C ASP A 466 -6.17 -1.06 4.02
N GLY A 467 -6.91 -1.86 4.78
CA GLY A 467 -6.58 -2.21 6.17
C GLY A 467 -6.73 -3.68 6.52
N GLY A 468 -6.71 -4.57 5.53
CA GLY A 468 -6.93 -6.01 5.72
C GLY A 468 -8.38 -6.45 5.60
N GLY A 469 -8.67 -7.66 6.07
CA GLY A 469 -9.99 -8.31 6.02
C GLY A 469 -10.03 -9.43 4.97
N GLY A 470 -9.75 -9.09 3.71
CA GLY A 470 -9.71 -10.06 2.61
C GLY A 470 -11.10 -10.47 2.11
N PRO A 471 -11.19 -11.57 1.32
CA PRO A 471 -12.45 -12.02 0.75
C PRO A 471 -13.45 -12.59 1.76
N THR A 472 -14.75 -12.40 1.53
CA THR A 472 -15.82 -12.97 2.34
C THR A 472 -16.39 -14.27 1.76
N ILE A 473 -17.14 -15.02 2.57
CA ILE A 473 -17.90 -16.20 2.12
C ILE A 473 -18.85 -15.85 0.96
N ASP A 474 -19.54 -14.72 1.03
CA ASP A 474 -20.47 -14.28 -0.02
C ASP A 474 -19.78 -14.10 -1.37
N MET A 475 -18.55 -13.55 -1.36
CA MET A 475 -17.71 -13.42 -2.56
C MET A 475 -17.33 -14.81 -3.12
N LEU A 476 -16.90 -15.73 -2.25
CA LEU A 476 -16.49 -17.08 -2.67
C LEU A 476 -17.67 -17.89 -3.23
N GLU A 477 -18.83 -17.84 -2.57
CA GLU A 477 -20.04 -18.53 -3.00
C GLU A 477 -20.56 -17.98 -4.34
N SER A 478 -20.55 -16.66 -4.52
CA SER A 478 -20.93 -16.01 -5.79
C SER A 478 -19.95 -16.36 -6.91
N GLY A 479 -18.64 -16.32 -6.63
CA GLY A 479 -17.60 -16.76 -7.56
C GLY A 479 -17.77 -18.19 -8.04
N ARG A 480 -18.09 -19.12 -7.12
CA ARG A 480 -18.36 -20.53 -7.44
C ARG A 480 -19.55 -20.69 -8.40
N ARG A 481 -20.57 -19.83 -8.33
CA ARG A 481 -21.73 -19.86 -9.27
C ARG A 481 -21.38 -19.25 -10.61
N MET A 482 -20.70 -18.11 -10.61
CA MET A 482 -20.26 -17.45 -11.85
C MET A 482 -19.23 -18.29 -12.63
N GLU A 483 -18.41 -19.09 -11.94
CA GLU A 483 -17.47 -20.02 -12.56
C GLU A 483 -18.17 -21.17 -13.31
N LYS A 484 -19.40 -21.54 -12.93
CA LYS A 484 -20.20 -22.49 -13.71
C LYS A 484 -20.70 -21.89 -15.04
N GLY A 485 -20.72 -20.57 -15.16
CA GLY A 485 -21.26 -19.82 -16.30
C GLY A 485 -22.74 -19.52 -16.14
N ILE A 486 -23.13 -18.26 -16.34
CA ILE A 486 -24.51 -17.76 -16.26
C ILE A 486 -24.76 -16.89 -17.51
N PRO A 487 -25.90 -17.03 -18.22
CA PRO A 487 -26.20 -16.20 -19.39
C PRO A 487 -26.08 -14.71 -19.10
N GLY A 488 -25.40 -13.96 -19.97
CA GLY A 488 -25.18 -12.52 -19.78
C GLY A 488 -24.22 -12.14 -18.65
N CYS A 489 -23.42 -13.06 -18.10
CA CYS A 489 -22.35 -12.75 -17.16
C CYS A 489 -21.02 -13.32 -17.66
N PRO A 490 -19.90 -12.57 -17.62
CA PRO A 490 -18.58 -13.16 -17.86
C PRO A 490 -18.33 -14.32 -16.91
N LYS A 491 -17.74 -15.39 -17.44
CA LYS A 491 -17.36 -16.54 -16.62
C LYS A 491 -16.19 -16.15 -15.73
N THR A 492 -16.24 -16.49 -14.45
CA THR A 492 -15.11 -16.26 -13.54
C THR A 492 -14.25 -17.50 -13.42
N LYS A 493 -12.97 -17.33 -13.09
CA LYS A 493 -12.09 -18.43 -12.70
C LYS A 493 -11.14 -17.98 -11.61
N MET A 494 -11.14 -18.66 -10.47
CA MET A 494 -10.15 -18.37 -9.43
C MET A 494 -8.79 -18.95 -9.84
N GLU A 495 -7.83 -18.08 -10.14
CA GLU A 495 -6.49 -18.49 -10.58
C GLU A 495 -5.43 -17.48 -10.19
N PHE A 496 -4.16 -17.88 -10.29
CA PHE A 496 -3.04 -17.02 -9.94
C PHE A 496 -2.86 -15.89 -10.95
N SER A 497 -2.41 -14.73 -10.46
CA SER A 497 -2.15 -13.55 -11.30
C SER A 497 -1.12 -13.86 -12.38
N ARG A 498 -0.13 -14.71 -12.09
CA ARG A 498 0.81 -15.22 -13.09
C ARG A 498 0.14 -15.99 -14.23
N ASP A 499 -0.80 -16.88 -13.93
CA ASP A 499 -1.52 -17.66 -14.94
C ASP A 499 -2.30 -16.73 -15.90
N PHE A 500 -2.84 -15.63 -15.36
CA PHE A 500 -3.47 -14.57 -16.15
C PHE A 500 -2.45 -13.88 -17.07
N PHE A 501 -1.33 -13.39 -16.54
CA PHE A 501 -0.34 -12.64 -17.32
C PHE A 501 0.33 -13.49 -18.40
N GLU A 502 0.68 -14.74 -18.10
CA GLU A 502 1.25 -15.66 -19.10
C GLU A 502 0.27 -15.98 -20.23
N ARG A 503 -1.04 -15.98 -19.95
CA ARG A 503 -2.07 -16.11 -20.98
C ARG A 503 -2.22 -14.82 -21.77
N LEU A 504 -2.27 -13.69 -21.09
CA LEU A 504 -2.36 -12.37 -21.71
C LEU A 504 -1.20 -12.14 -22.67
N GLU A 505 0.03 -12.44 -22.24
CA GLU A 505 1.23 -12.34 -23.08
C GLU A 505 1.09 -13.14 -24.37
N LYS A 506 0.66 -14.42 -24.28
CA LYS A 506 0.41 -15.27 -25.45
C LYS A 506 -0.70 -14.73 -26.36
N ASP A 507 -1.76 -14.18 -25.79
CA ASP A 507 -2.89 -13.63 -26.55
C ASP A 507 -2.51 -12.37 -27.33
N VAL A 508 -1.56 -11.58 -26.82
CA VAL A 508 -1.11 -10.32 -27.45
C VAL A 508 0.22 -10.45 -28.20
N GLU A 509 0.92 -11.58 -28.09
CA GLU A 509 2.20 -11.83 -28.74
C GLU A 509 2.09 -11.65 -30.26
N GLY A 510 2.98 -10.82 -30.84
CA GLY A 510 2.98 -10.53 -32.27
C GLY A 510 1.80 -9.71 -32.79
N SER A 511 0.90 -9.25 -31.91
CA SER A 511 -0.23 -8.42 -32.30
C SER A 511 0.21 -7.00 -32.66
N ASN A 512 0.00 -6.60 -33.91
CA ASN A 512 0.19 -5.21 -34.36
C ASN A 512 -0.82 -4.22 -33.74
N ARG A 513 -1.77 -4.72 -32.94
CA ARG A 513 -2.80 -3.91 -32.26
C ARG A 513 -2.47 -3.61 -30.79
N LEU A 514 -1.44 -4.25 -30.21
CA LEU A 514 -1.02 -3.97 -28.84
C LEU A 514 -0.45 -2.54 -28.76
N PRO A 515 -1.10 -1.61 -28.04
CA PRO A 515 -0.61 -0.24 -27.97
C PRO A 515 0.66 -0.15 -27.12
N LYS A 516 1.40 0.94 -27.32
CA LYS A 516 2.61 1.26 -26.56
C LYS A 516 2.43 2.59 -25.84
N TRP A 517 2.83 2.63 -24.57
CA TRP A 517 2.93 3.86 -23.78
C TRP A 517 4.40 4.14 -23.48
N ALA A 518 4.95 5.22 -24.02
CA ALA A 518 6.35 5.59 -23.81
C ALA A 518 6.46 6.71 -22.78
N GLY A 519 7.23 6.48 -21.72
CA GLY A 519 7.49 7.45 -20.67
C GLY A 519 6.73 7.17 -19.37
N GLU A 520 6.47 8.24 -18.62
CA GLU A 520 5.85 8.22 -17.30
C GLU A 520 4.36 7.85 -17.40
N LEU A 521 3.87 7.05 -16.44
CA LEU A 521 2.43 6.94 -16.20
C LEU A 521 2.07 7.99 -15.15
N TYR A 522 1.86 9.20 -15.62
CA TYR A 522 1.53 10.35 -14.79
C TYR A 522 0.12 10.20 -14.20
N LEU A 523 0.03 10.27 -12.87
CA LEU A 523 -1.25 10.32 -12.17
C LEU A 523 -1.69 11.79 -12.06
N GLU A 524 -2.78 12.14 -12.71
CA GLU A 524 -3.41 13.46 -12.65
C GLU A 524 -4.20 13.64 -11.35
N PHE A 525 -3.65 13.21 -10.21
CA PHE A 525 -4.24 13.26 -8.88
C PHE A 525 -3.15 13.16 -7.82
N HIS A 526 -3.45 13.52 -6.57
CA HIS A 526 -2.54 13.38 -5.42
C HIS A 526 -1.19 14.12 -5.55
N ARG A 527 -1.17 15.31 -6.18
CA ARG A 527 0.07 16.08 -6.43
C ARG A 527 0.73 16.66 -5.17
N GLY A 528 -0.04 16.96 -4.13
CA GLY A 528 0.46 17.44 -2.82
C GLY A 528 1.36 16.42 -2.11
N THR A 529 1.24 15.14 -2.47
CA THR A 529 2.11 14.09 -1.93
C THR A 529 3.60 14.27 -2.28
N LEU A 530 3.93 15.10 -3.28
CA LEU A 530 5.31 15.43 -3.63
C LEU A 530 5.97 16.39 -2.61
N THR A 531 5.19 17.14 -1.82
CA THR A 531 5.69 18.18 -0.91
C THR A 531 5.31 17.95 0.56
N SER A 532 4.15 17.34 0.83
CA SER A 532 3.69 16.99 2.18
C SER A 532 4.77 16.23 2.97
N GLN A 533 4.90 16.48 4.27
CA GLN A 533 5.90 15.81 5.14
C GLN A 533 7.36 15.90 4.62
N ALA A 534 7.78 17.12 4.25
CA ALA A 534 9.13 17.40 3.75
C ALA A 534 10.27 16.90 4.67
N SER A 535 10.04 16.84 5.99
CA SER A 535 11.01 16.29 6.96
C SER A 535 11.26 14.79 6.72
N GLY A 536 10.20 13.99 6.54
CA GLY A 536 10.30 12.56 6.23
C GLY A 536 11.04 12.31 4.91
N LYS A 537 10.71 13.09 3.87
CA LYS A 537 11.41 13.05 2.57
C LYS A 537 12.90 13.38 2.70
N ARG A 538 13.25 14.36 3.55
CA ARG A 538 14.65 14.71 3.85
C ARG A 538 15.37 13.59 4.60
N TYR A 539 14.74 12.95 5.58
CA TYR A 539 15.32 11.80 6.28
C TYR A 539 15.59 10.64 5.32
N ASN A 540 14.64 10.32 4.42
CA ASN A 540 14.83 9.30 3.39
C ASN A 540 16.06 9.61 2.54
N ARG A 541 16.13 10.81 1.93
CA ARG A 541 17.25 11.18 1.04
C ARG A 541 18.59 11.17 1.77
N LYS A 542 18.63 11.60 3.03
CA LYS A 542 19.85 11.57 3.85
C LYS A 542 20.28 10.14 4.16
N SER A 543 19.33 9.25 4.41
CA SER A 543 19.60 7.84 4.67
C SER A 543 20.08 7.12 3.41
N GLU A 544 19.43 7.34 2.26
CA GLU A 544 19.88 6.80 0.96
C GLU A 544 21.34 7.17 0.67
N ASN A 545 21.71 8.44 0.84
CA ASN A 545 23.08 8.90 0.62
C ASN A 545 24.05 8.31 1.65
N LEU A 546 23.69 8.31 2.94
CA LEU A 546 24.52 7.78 4.01
C LEU A 546 24.84 6.30 3.78
N TYR A 547 23.84 5.50 3.44
CA TYR A 547 24.04 4.07 3.23
C TYR A 547 24.75 3.77 1.91
N HIS A 548 24.56 4.56 0.85
CA HIS A 548 25.42 4.48 -0.34
C HIS A 548 26.90 4.74 -0.01
N ASP A 549 27.17 5.77 0.79
CA ASP A 549 28.53 6.14 1.18
C ASP A 549 29.15 5.08 2.09
N LEU A 550 28.40 4.59 3.08
CA LEU A 550 28.80 3.49 3.95
C LEU A 550 29.15 2.23 3.16
N GLU A 551 28.26 1.78 2.28
CA GLU A 551 28.50 0.57 1.47
C GLU A 551 29.75 0.73 0.61
N THR A 552 29.96 1.92 0.02
CA THR A 552 31.17 2.22 -0.76
C THR A 552 32.42 2.15 0.11
N LEU A 553 32.45 2.86 1.24
CA LEU A 553 33.62 2.95 2.11
C LEU A 553 33.95 1.60 2.75
N ALA A 554 32.94 0.89 3.24
CA ALA A 554 33.11 -0.43 3.83
C ALA A 554 33.62 -1.46 2.81
N ALA A 555 33.17 -1.40 1.55
CA ALA A 555 33.69 -2.28 0.50
C ALA A 555 35.17 -2.00 0.18
N ILE A 556 35.57 -0.72 0.17
CA ILE A 556 36.98 -0.32 0.00
C ILE A 556 37.80 -0.78 1.20
N ALA A 557 37.31 -0.57 2.43
CA ALA A 557 37.97 -1.00 3.66
C ALA A 557 38.17 -2.52 3.70
N GLN A 558 37.13 -3.29 3.38
CA GLN A 558 37.24 -4.75 3.26
C GLN A 558 38.32 -5.16 2.27
N THR A 559 38.33 -4.55 1.08
CA THR A 559 39.25 -4.93 0.00
C THR A 559 40.70 -4.55 0.29
N HIS A 560 40.94 -3.37 0.88
CA HIS A 560 42.29 -2.82 1.05
C HIS A 560 42.88 -3.00 2.45
N CYS A 561 42.04 -3.07 3.48
CA CYS A 561 42.43 -3.17 4.87
C CYS A 561 42.12 -4.54 5.48
N GLY A 562 41.31 -5.38 4.80
CA GLY A 562 40.90 -6.69 5.30
C GLY A 562 39.77 -6.62 6.34
N SER A 563 39.10 -5.48 6.43
CA SER A 563 37.98 -5.25 7.36
C SER A 563 36.77 -6.13 7.06
N GLU A 564 35.94 -6.37 8.08
CA GLU A 564 34.66 -7.03 7.88
C GLU A 564 33.64 -6.05 7.27
N TYR A 565 32.90 -6.49 6.26
CA TYR A 565 31.83 -5.69 5.67
C TYR A 565 30.55 -5.85 6.52
N PRO A 566 29.97 -4.77 7.08
CA PRO A 566 28.87 -4.82 8.05
C PRO A 566 27.52 -5.15 7.37
N SER A 567 27.46 -6.34 6.77
CA SER A 567 26.35 -6.79 5.91
C SER A 567 25.02 -6.81 6.65
N ALA A 568 25.02 -7.24 7.91
CA ALA A 568 23.81 -7.37 8.71
C ALA A 568 23.23 -5.99 9.06
N ASP A 569 24.04 -5.06 9.57
CA ASP A 569 23.62 -3.69 9.88
C ASP A 569 23.09 -2.98 8.62
N ILE A 570 23.81 -3.08 7.50
CA ILE A 570 23.40 -2.47 6.22
C ILE A 570 22.07 -3.07 5.75
N TYR A 571 21.90 -4.39 5.83
CA TYR A 571 20.69 -5.07 5.39
C TYR A 571 19.46 -4.65 6.23
N GLU A 572 19.58 -4.65 7.56
CA GLU A 572 18.48 -4.24 8.44
C GLU A 572 18.14 -2.76 8.29
N ALA A 573 19.15 -1.89 8.10
CA ALA A 573 18.90 -0.49 7.83
C ALA A 573 18.19 -0.27 6.49
N TRP A 574 18.57 -0.99 5.43
CA TRP A 574 17.86 -0.94 4.16
C TRP A 574 16.41 -1.41 4.32
N LYS A 575 16.11 -2.47 5.07
CA LYS A 575 14.72 -2.86 5.36
C LYS A 575 13.92 -1.70 5.98
N ILE A 576 14.52 -0.92 6.87
CA ILE A 576 13.88 0.25 7.51
C ILE A 576 13.72 1.41 6.51
N ILE A 577 14.73 1.70 5.69
CA ILE A 577 14.63 2.72 4.63
C ILE A 577 13.49 2.36 3.69
N LEU A 578 13.48 1.13 3.18
CA LEU A 578 12.47 0.64 2.24
C LEU A 578 11.07 0.58 2.86
N LEU A 579 10.94 0.22 4.14
CA LEU A 579 9.67 0.29 4.87
C LEU A 579 9.09 1.70 4.85
N ASN A 580 9.91 2.71 5.15
CA ASN A 580 9.48 4.10 5.18
C ASN A 580 9.27 4.71 3.79
N GLN A 581 9.49 3.95 2.73
CA GLN A 581 9.18 4.29 1.34
C GLN A 581 7.83 3.76 0.87
N PHE A 582 7.06 3.13 1.77
CA PHE A 582 5.67 2.76 1.50
C PHE A 582 4.85 3.95 0.99
N HIS A 583 3.91 3.69 0.08
CA HIS A 583 3.16 4.72 -0.64
C HIS A 583 2.25 5.59 0.21
N ASP A 584 2.04 5.28 1.50
CA ASP A 584 1.41 6.23 2.44
C ASP A 584 2.31 6.83 3.52
N ILE A 585 3.57 6.38 3.60
CA ILE A 585 4.55 6.96 4.53
C ILE A 585 5.33 8.06 3.83
N ILE A 586 6.12 7.75 2.80
CA ILE A 586 6.99 8.74 2.15
C ILE A 586 6.23 9.87 1.44
N PRO A 587 5.04 9.64 0.84
CA PRO A 587 4.32 10.71 0.17
C PRO A 587 3.65 11.66 1.17
N GLY A 588 3.58 11.30 2.46
CA GLY A 588 3.11 12.21 3.50
C GLY A 588 1.60 12.17 3.72
N SER A 589 0.99 11.00 3.54
CA SER A 589 -0.44 10.72 3.57
C SER A 589 -0.96 9.90 4.77
N SER A 590 -0.13 9.59 5.76
CA SER A 590 -0.51 8.95 7.02
C SER A 590 -0.89 9.90 8.16
N ILE A 591 -1.41 9.36 9.27
CA ILE A 591 -1.61 10.10 10.53
C ILE A 591 -0.28 10.52 11.18
N LYS A 592 -0.34 11.52 12.07
CA LYS A 592 0.84 12.09 12.75
C LYS A 592 1.74 11.03 13.39
N GLN A 593 1.14 10.07 14.10
CA GLN A 593 1.86 9.05 14.86
C GLN A 593 2.77 8.17 13.97
N VAL A 594 2.42 7.99 12.69
CA VAL A 594 3.27 7.26 11.73
C VAL A 594 4.57 8.01 11.46
N TYR A 595 4.53 9.34 11.38
CA TYR A 595 5.75 10.14 11.21
C TYR A 595 6.58 10.25 12.47
N ASP A 596 5.95 10.22 13.64
CA ASP A 596 6.68 10.14 14.92
C ASP A 596 7.48 8.82 14.98
N ASP A 597 6.88 7.71 14.55
CA ASP A 597 7.55 6.40 14.47
C ASP A 597 8.66 6.38 13.41
N SER A 598 8.34 6.86 12.20
CA SER A 598 9.28 6.97 11.08
C SER A 598 10.50 7.80 11.46
N LYS A 599 10.30 8.91 12.17
CA LYS A 599 11.40 9.77 12.65
C LYS A 599 12.34 8.99 13.57
N ILE A 600 11.81 8.27 14.55
CA ILE A 600 12.63 7.47 15.49
C ILE A 600 13.42 6.40 14.72
N GLN A 601 12.78 5.73 13.76
CA GLN A 601 13.42 4.74 12.90
C GLN A 601 14.59 5.35 12.10
N TYR A 602 14.35 6.47 11.42
CA TYR A 602 15.39 7.17 10.66
C TYR A 602 16.54 7.66 11.55
N GLU A 603 16.24 8.28 12.70
CA GLU A 603 17.28 8.75 13.62
C GLU A 603 18.15 7.59 14.15
N THR A 604 17.54 6.43 14.39
CA THR A 604 18.26 5.22 14.82
C THR A 604 19.22 4.73 13.74
N ILE A 605 18.76 4.56 12.50
CA ILE A 605 19.63 4.05 11.41
C ILE A 605 20.66 5.10 10.97
N ILE A 606 20.37 6.39 11.10
CA ILE A 606 21.34 7.46 10.81
C ILE A 606 22.44 7.47 11.86
N ALA A 607 22.10 7.34 13.15
CA ALA A 607 23.09 7.25 14.21
C ALA A 607 24.03 6.07 13.97
N ARG A 608 23.47 4.87 13.79
CA ARG A 608 24.26 3.66 13.53
C ARG A 608 25.06 3.73 12.23
N GLY A 609 24.47 4.27 11.16
CA GLY A 609 25.15 4.42 9.88
C GLY A 609 26.36 5.36 9.95
N ASN A 610 26.26 6.47 10.71
CA ASN A 610 27.39 7.37 10.91
C ASN A 610 28.52 6.70 11.71
N GLU A 611 28.20 5.93 12.76
CA GLU A 611 29.19 5.15 13.51
C GLU A 611 29.97 4.20 12.58
N LEU A 612 29.26 3.46 11.73
CA LEU A 612 29.87 2.53 10.77
C LEU A 612 30.70 3.25 9.69
N VAL A 613 30.28 4.44 9.27
CA VAL A 613 31.09 5.28 8.36
C VAL A 613 32.37 5.72 9.05
N ASP A 614 32.30 6.19 10.29
CA ASP A 614 33.46 6.62 11.07
C ASP A 614 34.43 5.46 11.31
N GLU A 615 33.92 4.27 11.61
CA GLU A 615 34.70 3.02 11.71
C GLU A 615 35.43 2.71 10.39
N ALA A 616 34.70 2.66 9.28
CA ALA A 616 35.29 2.39 7.96
C ALA A 616 36.32 3.44 7.55
N VAL A 617 36.05 4.72 7.79
CA VAL A 617 36.99 5.83 7.51
C VAL A 617 38.22 5.73 8.40
N ALA A 618 38.08 5.40 9.68
CA ALA A 618 39.20 5.23 10.59
C ALA A 618 40.12 4.09 10.16
N GLU A 619 39.56 2.94 9.78
CA GLU A 619 40.31 1.78 9.27
C GLU A 619 41.02 2.11 7.97
N LEU A 620 40.34 2.76 7.03
CA LEU A 620 40.95 3.23 5.79
C LEU A 620 42.12 4.13 6.10
N CYS A 621 41.93 5.17 6.92
CA CYS A 621 42.98 6.12 7.31
C CYS A 621 44.16 5.44 7.99
N ALA A 622 43.93 4.43 8.85
CA ALA A 622 44.99 3.66 9.49
C ALA A 622 45.79 2.82 8.48
N GLY A 623 45.14 2.32 7.42
CA GLY A 623 45.79 1.64 6.30
C GLY A 623 46.55 2.58 5.36
N LEU A 624 46.26 3.88 5.37
CA LEU A 624 46.98 4.85 4.55
C LEU A 624 48.34 5.19 5.15
N ALA A 625 49.38 5.20 4.32
CA ALA A 625 50.73 5.63 4.71
C ALA A 625 50.86 7.18 4.79
N VAL A 626 49.88 7.86 5.38
CA VAL A 626 49.90 9.32 5.57
C VAL A 626 50.74 9.64 6.81
N LYS A 627 52.00 10.01 6.60
CA LYS A 627 52.98 10.24 7.69
C LYS A 627 52.79 11.55 8.44
N GLU A 628 52.12 12.52 7.83
CA GLU A 628 51.97 13.88 8.35
C GLU A 628 50.53 14.15 8.76
N LYS A 629 50.31 15.01 9.76
CA LYS A 629 48.97 15.40 10.22
C LYS A 629 48.21 16.03 9.04
N SER A 630 47.13 15.39 8.61
CA SER A 630 46.42 15.75 7.38
C SER A 630 44.91 15.58 7.53
N TYR A 631 44.14 16.34 6.76
CA TYR A 631 42.76 15.99 6.44
C TYR A 631 42.74 14.99 5.28
N VAL A 632 42.05 13.86 5.44
CA VAL A 632 41.86 12.90 4.35
C VAL A 632 40.43 13.03 3.85
N VAL A 633 40.28 13.36 2.57
CA VAL A 633 38.97 13.57 1.94
C VAL A 633 38.70 12.40 1.02
N PHE A 634 37.63 11.66 1.31
CA PHE A 634 37.15 10.56 0.48
C PHE A 634 36.09 11.08 -0.51
N ASN A 635 36.10 10.53 -1.72
CA ASN A 635 35.10 10.77 -2.74
C ASN A 635 34.40 9.45 -3.07
N THR A 636 33.16 9.31 -2.60
CA THR A 636 32.33 8.13 -2.82
C THR A 636 31.63 8.13 -4.18
N LEU A 637 31.85 9.12 -5.05
CA LEU A 637 31.26 9.16 -6.38
C LEU A 637 32.11 8.41 -7.41
N GLY A 638 31.47 7.95 -8.48
CA GLY A 638 32.11 7.25 -9.60
C GLY A 638 32.95 8.13 -10.55
N PHE A 639 33.14 9.40 -10.23
CA PHE A 639 33.89 10.36 -11.03
C PHE A 639 34.72 11.31 -10.14
N MET A 640 35.77 11.90 -10.71
CA MET A 640 36.64 12.86 -10.01
C MET A 640 35.85 14.12 -9.64
N ARG A 641 36.06 14.64 -8.43
CA ARG A 641 35.30 15.79 -7.91
C ARG A 641 36.22 16.89 -7.37
N ASP A 642 35.81 18.13 -7.65
CA ASP A 642 36.26 19.34 -6.97
C ASP A 642 35.09 19.84 -6.11
N ASP A 643 35.29 20.06 -4.81
CA ASP A 643 34.20 20.51 -3.93
C ASP A 643 34.71 21.23 -2.67
N VAL A 644 33.81 21.94 -1.99
CA VAL A 644 34.06 22.53 -0.68
C VAL A 644 34.00 21.45 0.38
N VAL A 645 35.08 21.28 1.12
CA VAL A 645 35.15 20.42 2.31
C VAL A 645 34.84 21.26 3.52
N MET A 646 33.91 20.79 4.36
CA MET A 646 33.59 21.38 5.66
C MET A 646 33.90 20.38 6.76
N THR A 647 34.74 20.77 7.72
CA THR A 647 35.20 19.90 8.83
C THR A 647 35.54 20.73 10.05
N ASP A 648 35.81 20.09 11.18
CA ASP A 648 36.28 20.78 12.38
C ASP A 648 37.68 21.39 12.20
N LEU A 649 37.88 22.54 12.86
CA LEU A 649 39.18 23.22 12.93
C LEU A 649 40.22 22.32 13.62
N PRO A 650 41.50 22.36 13.20
CA PRO A 650 42.53 21.64 13.91
C PRO A 650 42.77 22.30 15.28
N LYS A 651 43.23 21.50 16.25
CA LYS A 651 43.58 22.00 17.60
C LYS A 651 44.74 23.02 17.64
N THR A 652 45.40 23.26 16.52
CA THR A 652 46.54 24.18 16.40
C THR A 652 46.01 25.57 15.99
N GLU A 653 46.42 26.64 16.67
CA GLU A 653 45.91 28.00 16.40
C GLU A 653 46.44 28.60 15.08
N ASN A 654 47.67 28.28 14.70
CA ASN A 654 48.31 28.77 13.47
C ASN A 654 48.61 27.61 12.54
N PHE A 655 47.85 27.49 11.45
CA PHE A 655 48.04 26.43 10.46
C PHE A 655 47.74 26.90 9.03
N SER A 656 48.30 26.16 8.09
CA SER A 656 47.95 26.20 6.67
C SER A 656 47.51 24.81 6.22
N ILE A 657 46.62 24.78 5.22
CA ILE A 657 46.24 23.54 4.54
C ILE A 657 47.04 23.49 3.25
N VAL A 658 47.73 22.38 3.01
CA VAL A 658 48.62 22.22 1.86
C VAL A 658 48.17 20.99 1.07
N ASP A 659 48.07 21.13 -0.25
CA ASP A 659 47.78 19.99 -1.12
C ASP A 659 48.98 19.02 -1.24
N THR A 660 48.77 17.94 -1.99
CA THR A 660 49.81 16.92 -2.23
C THR A 660 51.03 17.43 -3.01
N ASP A 661 50.89 18.55 -3.71
CA ASP A 661 51.94 19.16 -4.53
C ASP A 661 52.72 20.23 -3.74
N GLY A 662 52.35 20.47 -2.48
CA GLY A 662 53.00 21.45 -1.61
C GLY A 662 52.42 22.86 -1.71
N HIS A 663 51.29 23.06 -2.41
CA HIS A 663 50.68 24.37 -2.54
C HIS A 663 49.74 24.68 -1.37
N PRO A 664 49.84 25.86 -0.74
CA PRO A 664 48.89 26.27 0.28
C PRO A 664 47.52 26.53 -0.34
N LEU A 665 46.47 26.06 0.33
CA LEU A 665 45.07 26.23 -0.04
C LEU A 665 44.43 27.33 0.81
N ALA A 666 43.62 28.15 0.13
CA ALA A 666 42.73 29.07 0.81
C ALA A 666 41.72 28.30 1.67
N TRP A 667 41.53 28.77 2.90
CA TRP A 667 40.51 28.26 3.79
C TRP A 667 39.83 29.41 4.53
N GLN A 668 38.63 29.17 5.06
CA GLN A 668 37.93 30.12 5.90
C GLN A 668 37.27 29.44 7.09
N LYS A 669 37.06 30.22 8.16
CA LYS A 669 36.16 29.83 9.24
C LYS A 669 34.73 30.20 8.84
N THR A 670 33.82 29.23 8.88
CA THR A 670 32.40 29.42 8.58
C THR A 670 31.68 30.10 9.74
N PHE A 671 30.46 30.63 9.53
CA PHE A 671 29.71 31.33 10.58
C PHE A 671 29.35 30.42 11.76
N ASP A 672 29.22 29.11 11.52
CA ASP A 672 28.97 28.06 12.52
C ASP A 672 30.26 27.49 13.14
N GLY A 673 31.43 28.07 12.80
CA GLY A 673 32.70 27.78 13.45
C GLY A 673 33.50 26.61 12.86
N LYS A 674 33.07 26.05 11.73
CA LYS A 674 33.80 25.01 11.00
C LYS A 674 34.89 25.59 10.11
N LEU A 675 35.80 24.73 9.67
CA LEU A 675 36.77 25.00 8.62
C LEU A 675 36.16 24.66 7.26
N ALA A 676 36.26 25.57 6.29
CA ALA A 676 35.95 25.30 4.90
C ALA A 676 37.17 25.53 4.00
N PHE A 677 37.46 24.60 3.08
CA PHE A 677 38.47 24.76 2.03
C PHE A 677 38.02 24.05 0.74
N PHE A 678 38.57 24.47 -0.41
CA PHE A 678 38.22 23.88 -1.70
C PHE A 678 39.18 22.74 -2.07
N ALA A 679 38.69 21.51 -2.03
CA ALA A 679 39.45 20.33 -2.40
C ALA A 679 39.35 20.07 -3.90
N LYS A 680 40.49 20.10 -4.60
CA LYS A 680 40.57 19.84 -6.04
C LYS A 680 41.07 18.44 -6.36
N CYS A 681 40.49 17.88 -7.41
CA CYS A 681 40.84 16.63 -8.08
C CYS A 681 40.87 15.45 -7.12
N VAL A 682 39.82 15.29 -6.30
CA VAL A 682 39.68 14.09 -5.45
C VAL A 682 39.25 12.93 -6.36
N PRO A 683 40.05 11.85 -6.46
CA PRO A 683 39.80 10.76 -7.42
C PRO A 683 38.44 10.08 -7.20
N ALA A 684 37.88 9.50 -8.27
CA ALA A 684 36.65 8.69 -8.20
C ALA A 684 36.84 7.50 -7.25
N LYS A 685 35.86 7.24 -6.36
CA LYS A 685 35.89 6.15 -5.36
C LYS A 685 37.23 6.07 -4.61
N GLY A 686 37.87 7.22 -4.40
CA GLY A 686 39.23 7.32 -3.87
C GLY A 686 39.35 8.41 -2.81
N TYR A 687 40.58 8.77 -2.47
CA TYR A 687 40.85 9.79 -1.47
C TYR A 687 41.98 10.73 -1.89
N LYS A 688 42.06 11.90 -1.24
CA LYS A 688 43.20 12.82 -1.29
C LYS A 688 43.50 13.35 0.11
N ALA A 689 44.79 13.37 0.47
CA ALA A 689 45.25 13.92 1.74
C ALA A 689 45.68 15.38 1.58
N PHE A 690 45.33 16.22 2.55
CA PHE A 690 45.65 17.63 2.63
C PHE A 690 46.39 17.89 3.94
N LYS A 691 47.68 18.20 3.84
CA LYS A 691 48.58 18.37 4.98
C LYS A 691 48.18 19.60 5.80
N ILE A 692 48.22 19.46 7.11
CA ILE A 692 48.12 20.56 8.08
C ILE A 692 49.55 20.96 8.45
N ALA A 693 50.02 22.10 7.95
CA ALA A 693 51.37 22.59 8.20
C ALA A 693 51.36 23.77 9.19
N ASP A 694 52.32 23.79 10.11
CA ASP A 694 52.53 24.90 11.04
C ASP A 694 53.02 26.12 10.26
N ALA A 695 52.15 27.11 10.09
CA ALA A 695 52.44 28.36 9.40
C ALA A 695 51.52 29.46 9.91
N THR A 696 51.97 30.71 9.83
CA THR A 696 51.07 31.88 9.89
C THR A 696 50.12 31.80 8.70
N THR A 697 48.82 31.88 8.97
CA THR A 697 47.73 31.93 7.99
C THR A 697 48.13 32.73 6.76
N SER A 698 48.03 32.13 5.57
CA SER A 698 48.21 32.88 4.33
C SER A 698 47.00 33.78 4.11
N ASP A 699 47.24 35.08 3.91
CA ASP A 699 46.21 36.01 3.43
C ASP A 699 45.80 35.58 2.02
N CYS A 700 44.70 34.84 1.91
CA CYS A 700 44.08 34.58 0.63
C CYS A 700 43.05 35.67 0.36
N GLU A 701 43.29 36.46 -0.69
CA GLU A 701 42.38 37.51 -1.12
C GLU A 701 41.01 36.93 -1.49
N ASN A 702 39.96 37.60 -1.02
CA ASN A 702 38.60 37.26 -1.39
C ASN A 702 38.36 37.65 -2.85
N THR A 703 37.92 36.68 -3.66
CA THR A 703 37.65 36.88 -5.09
C THR A 703 36.23 37.36 -5.39
N LEU A 704 35.38 37.49 -4.37
CA LEU A 704 34.03 38.03 -4.49
C LEU A 704 34.08 39.55 -4.26
N ASP A 705 33.69 40.30 -5.30
CA ASP A 705 33.48 41.75 -5.20
C ASP A 705 32.04 42.02 -4.77
N ILE A 706 31.88 42.83 -3.73
CA ILE A 706 30.58 43.19 -3.16
C ILE A 706 30.47 44.71 -3.16
N SER A 707 29.51 45.22 -3.93
CA SER A 707 29.24 46.64 -4.05
C SER A 707 27.75 46.89 -3.85
N GLY A 708 27.38 47.34 -2.65
CA GLY A 708 25.98 47.53 -2.26
C GLY A 708 25.20 46.21 -2.32
N ASN A 709 24.20 46.14 -3.20
CA ASN A 709 23.35 44.99 -3.46
C ASN A 709 23.86 44.08 -4.60
N THR A 710 25.07 44.34 -5.11
CA THR A 710 25.65 43.59 -6.23
C THR A 710 26.81 42.71 -5.75
N LEU A 711 26.77 41.43 -6.13
CA LEU A 711 27.81 40.44 -5.88
C LEU A 711 28.38 39.95 -7.21
N THR A 712 29.70 40.08 -7.39
CA THR A 712 30.39 39.69 -8.61
C THR A 712 31.52 38.72 -8.32
N ASN A 713 31.51 37.56 -8.97
CA ASN A 713 32.64 36.62 -8.95
C ASN A 713 33.17 36.37 -10.38
N ALA A 714 33.98 35.31 -10.55
CA ALA A 714 34.55 34.94 -11.84
C ALA A 714 33.50 34.54 -12.88
N PHE A 715 32.34 34.01 -12.45
CA PHE A 715 31.33 33.39 -13.32
C PHE A 715 30.04 34.21 -13.44
N PHE A 716 29.62 34.85 -12.36
CA PHE A 716 28.33 35.50 -12.23
C PHE A 716 28.45 36.92 -11.69
N GLU A 717 27.51 37.75 -12.13
CA GLU A 717 27.16 39.04 -11.53
C GLU A 717 25.70 38.95 -11.09
N VAL A 718 25.47 39.15 -9.80
CA VAL A 718 24.17 39.02 -9.14
C VAL A 718 23.81 40.36 -8.54
N GLU A 719 22.61 40.84 -8.81
CA GLU A 719 22.05 42.07 -8.24
C GLU A 719 20.78 41.71 -7.47
N PHE A 720 20.68 42.18 -6.22
CA PHE A 720 19.51 41.97 -5.37
C PHE A 720 18.60 43.21 -5.34
N ASP A 721 17.28 43.02 -5.32
CA ASP A 721 16.33 44.13 -5.10
C ASP A 721 16.23 44.54 -3.62
N ALA A 722 15.34 45.49 -3.29
CA ALA A 722 15.14 45.96 -1.92
C ALA A 722 14.56 44.87 -1.00
N GLU A 723 13.82 43.93 -1.58
CA GLU A 723 13.25 42.75 -0.92
C GLU A 723 14.22 41.57 -0.88
N MET A 724 15.47 41.74 -1.33
CA MET A 724 16.51 40.70 -1.41
C MET A 724 16.13 39.50 -2.29
N ASN A 725 15.25 39.68 -3.28
CA ASN A 725 15.13 38.76 -4.42
C ASN A 725 16.28 39.02 -5.40
N ILE A 726 16.54 38.08 -6.30
CA ILE A 726 17.59 38.24 -7.30
C ILE A 726 17.02 39.02 -8.48
N ALA A 727 17.27 40.33 -8.51
CA ALA A 727 16.80 41.25 -9.54
C ALA A 727 17.45 40.99 -10.90
N ARG A 728 18.74 40.61 -10.89
CA ARG A 728 19.48 40.25 -12.10
C ARG A 728 20.52 39.19 -11.78
N LEU A 729 20.65 38.20 -12.66
CA LEU A 729 21.70 37.19 -12.60
C LEU A 729 22.30 37.04 -13.99
N VAL A 730 23.53 37.51 -14.18
CA VAL A 730 24.23 37.47 -15.47
C VAL A 730 25.34 36.44 -15.42
N HIS A 731 25.34 35.51 -16.38
CA HIS A 731 26.45 34.61 -16.61
C HIS A 731 27.52 35.30 -17.46
N LYS A 732 28.61 35.75 -16.82
CA LYS A 732 29.62 36.67 -17.38
C LYS A 732 30.24 36.17 -18.68
N ALA A 733 30.56 34.88 -18.77
CA ALA A 733 31.19 34.31 -19.96
C ALA A 733 30.30 34.39 -21.21
N SER A 734 28.98 34.32 -21.02
CA SER A 734 28.01 34.43 -22.13
C SER A 734 27.38 35.82 -22.28
N GLY A 735 27.48 36.67 -21.27
CA GLY A 735 26.75 37.94 -21.16
C GLY A 735 25.23 37.79 -21.00
N ARG A 736 24.71 36.55 -20.89
CA ARG A 736 23.28 36.27 -20.83
C ARG A 736 22.72 36.46 -19.42
N ALA A 737 21.60 37.17 -19.32
CA ALA A 737 20.76 37.19 -18.13
C ALA A 737 19.99 35.85 -18.00
N VAL A 738 19.93 35.30 -16.78
CA VAL A 738 19.25 34.02 -16.51
C VAL A 738 17.72 34.17 -16.57
N ALA A 739 17.18 35.30 -16.13
CA ALA A 739 15.78 35.66 -16.23
C ALA A 739 15.54 36.70 -17.34
N PRO A 740 14.30 36.79 -17.90
CA PRO A 740 13.90 37.91 -18.75
C PRO A 740 14.01 39.27 -18.04
N ASP A 741 14.18 40.35 -18.80
CA ASP A 741 14.26 41.70 -18.24
C ASP A 741 12.99 42.06 -17.46
N GLY A 742 13.17 42.49 -16.20
CA GLY A 742 12.08 42.86 -15.29
C GLY A 742 11.51 41.71 -14.46
N GLU A 743 11.91 40.46 -14.73
CA GLU A 743 11.54 39.31 -13.90
C GLU A 743 12.60 39.06 -12.83
N VAL A 744 12.16 38.94 -11.58
CA VAL A 744 13.06 38.68 -10.44
C VAL A 744 13.02 37.20 -10.04
N LEU A 745 14.18 36.64 -9.72
CA LEU A 745 14.35 35.24 -9.30
C LEU A 745 14.31 35.13 -7.77
N ASN A 746 14.15 33.90 -7.27
CA ASN A 746 14.13 33.60 -5.83
C ASN A 746 13.01 34.33 -5.06
N LYS A 747 11.85 34.53 -5.71
CA LYS A 747 10.63 34.95 -5.04
C LYS A 747 10.13 33.84 -4.12
N LEU A 748 9.74 34.23 -2.91
CA LEU A 748 8.98 33.36 -2.00
C LEU A 748 7.51 33.75 -2.08
N ILE A 749 6.66 32.80 -2.44
CA ILE A 749 5.22 33.00 -2.58
C ILE A 749 4.51 31.99 -1.68
N ALA A 750 3.60 32.48 -0.83
CA ALA A 750 2.69 31.65 -0.07
C ALA A 750 1.37 31.53 -0.83
N PHE A 751 1.02 30.32 -1.26
CA PHE A 751 -0.25 30.02 -1.90
C PHE A 751 -1.31 29.60 -0.87
N GLU A 752 -2.58 29.91 -1.13
CA GLU A 752 -3.68 29.33 -0.36
C GLU A 752 -3.91 27.88 -0.79
N ASP A 753 -3.51 26.94 0.07
CA ASP A 753 -3.71 25.52 -0.17
C ASP A 753 -5.02 25.03 0.48
N ARG A 754 -6.05 24.85 -0.35
CA ARG A 754 -7.39 24.37 0.03
C ARG A 754 -7.94 23.45 -1.08
N PRO A 755 -7.43 22.22 -1.19
CA PRO A 755 -7.94 21.29 -2.19
C PRO A 755 -9.39 20.90 -1.89
N TYR A 756 -10.10 20.44 -2.91
CA TYR A 756 -11.50 20.02 -2.82
C TYR A 756 -11.68 18.81 -1.90
N ASN A 757 -10.76 17.84 -1.98
CA ASN A 757 -10.70 16.65 -1.13
C ASN A 757 -9.24 16.23 -0.89
N HIS A 758 -9.00 15.52 0.21
CA HIS A 758 -7.72 14.91 0.57
C HIS A 758 -6.58 15.93 0.77
N ASP A 759 -6.69 16.77 1.80
CA ASP A 759 -5.79 17.88 2.12
C ASP A 759 -4.29 17.56 2.03
N ALA A 760 -3.85 16.39 2.50
CA ALA A 760 -2.43 16.01 2.45
C ALA A 760 -1.99 15.46 1.08
N TRP A 761 -2.94 15.00 0.26
CA TRP A 761 -2.66 14.38 -1.03
C TRP A 761 -2.73 15.37 -2.17
N ASN A 762 -3.71 16.27 -2.20
CA ASN A 762 -4.02 17.04 -3.40
C ASN A 762 -3.48 18.47 -3.38
N VAL A 763 -3.12 18.92 -4.58
CA VAL A 763 -2.97 20.33 -4.94
C VAL A 763 -3.72 20.48 -6.27
N ASP A 764 -4.80 21.26 -6.21
CA ASP A 764 -5.75 21.39 -7.32
C ASP A 764 -5.33 22.49 -8.30
N CYS A 765 -5.90 22.47 -9.51
CA CYS A 765 -5.49 23.34 -10.62
C CYS A 765 -5.65 24.85 -10.38
N TYR A 766 -6.32 25.27 -9.31
CA TYR A 766 -6.56 26.66 -8.94
C TYR A 766 -5.65 27.16 -7.78
N PHE A 767 -4.68 26.35 -7.32
CA PHE A 767 -3.83 26.68 -6.16
C PHE A 767 -3.05 28.00 -6.34
N ASP A 768 -2.72 28.35 -7.59
CA ASP A 768 -1.89 29.51 -7.94
C ASP A 768 -2.70 30.80 -8.16
N GLU A 769 -4.03 30.74 -8.20
CA GLU A 769 -4.90 31.92 -8.37
C GLU A 769 -4.83 32.89 -7.18
N LYS A 770 -4.40 32.39 -6.00
CA LYS A 770 -4.26 33.19 -4.78
C LYS A 770 -2.93 32.94 -4.09
N GLY A 771 -1.92 33.72 -4.49
CA GLY A 771 -0.60 33.78 -3.86
C GLY A 771 -0.31 35.14 -3.22
N ILE A 772 0.48 35.13 -2.15
CA ILE A 772 1.03 36.34 -1.51
C ILE A 772 2.55 36.26 -1.60
N GLU A 773 3.18 37.23 -2.26
CA GLU A 773 4.64 37.35 -2.24
C GLU A 773 5.11 37.75 -0.84
N ILE A 774 6.11 37.03 -0.32
CA ILE A 774 6.68 37.26 1.01
C ILE A 774 7.84 38.24 0.87
N THR A 775 7.57 39.53 1.06
CA THR A 775 8.53 40.63 0.80
C THR A 775 9.06 41.30 2.07
N ASP A 776 8.53 40.96 3.25
CA ASP A 776 8.89 41.60 4.52
C ASP A 776 10.24 41.11 5.04
N VAL A 777 11.32 41.77 4.60
CA VAL A 777 12.70 41.52 5.03
C VAL A 777 12.97 42.23 6.35
N THR A 778 13.17 41.47 7.42
CA THR A 778 13.48 42.01 8.76
C THR A 778 14.97 42.11 9.04
N SER A 779 15.77 41.25 8.42
CA SER A 779 17.23 41.36 8.42
C SER A 779 17.84 40.82 7.14
N SER A 780 18.99 41.39 6.77
CA SER A 780 19.78 41.02 5.60
C SER A 780 21.24 41.25 5.94
N GLU A 781 21.99 40.18 6.14
CA GLU A 781 23.38 40.22 6.62
C GLU A 781 24.29 39.27 5.85
N LEU A 782 25.46 39.78 5.48
CA LEU A 782 26.56 38.96 4.96
C LEU A 782 27.28 38.30 6.15
N VAL A 783 26.96 37.02 6.40
CA VAL A 783 27.46 36.28 7.57
C VAL A 783 28.79 35.56 7.31
N GLU A 784 29.12 35.32 6.04
CA GLU A 784 30.43 34.85 5.63
C GLU A 784 30.91 35.61 4.40
N ASN A 785 32.17 36.04 4.43
CA ASN A 785 32.82 36.69 3.30
C ASN A 785 34.29 36.27 3.22
N GLY A 786 34.51 34.98 2.96
CA GLY A 786 35.85 34.40 2.89
C GLY A 786 36.24 33.98 1.48
N PRO A 787 37.52 33.59 1.28
CA PRO A 787 38.06 33.21 -0.02
C PRO A 787 37.50 31.89 -0.60
N VAL A 788 36.72 31.13 0.17
CA VAL A 788 36.13 29.85 -0.26
C VAL A 788 34.66 29.99 -0.61
N ARG A 789 33.89 30.73 0.20
CA ARG A 789 32.48 31.04 -0.03
C ARG A 789 32.05 32.34 0.64
N ALA A 790 30.99 32.93 0.10
CA ALA A 790 30.20 33.94 0.79
C ALA A 790 28.81 33.40 1.11
N VAL A 791 28.24 33.84 2.22
CA VAL A 791 26.90 33.45 2.68
C VAL A 791 26.16 34.70 3.10
N TRP A 792 25.02 34.94 2.43
CA TRP A 792 24.09 36.00 2.78
C TRP A 792 22.88 35.40 3.48
N ARG A 793 22.59 35.85 4.70
CA ARG A 793 21.41 35.46 5.45
C ARG A 793 20.36 36.55 5.33
N VAL A 794 19.18 36.18 4.86
CA VAL A 794 18.01 37.04 4.77
C VAL A 794 16.94 36.43 5.66
N VAL A 795 16.36 37.23 6.55
CA VAL A 795 15.26 36.80 7.42
C VAL A 795 13.99 37.50 6.97
N ARG A 796 12.97 36.71 6.61
CA ARG A 796 11.66 37.24 6.23
C ARG A 796 10.60 36.85 7.23
N THR A 797 9.62 37.74 7.42
CA THR A 797 8.43 37.44 8.23
C THR A 797 7.21 37.22 7.33
N PHE A 798 6.41 36.23 7.69
CA PHE A 798 5.13 35.96 7.06
C PHE A 798 4.11 35.59 8.12
N MET A 799 3.22 36.53 8.45
CA MET A 799 2.29 36.39 9.56
C MET A 799 3.03 36.04 10.88
N SER A 800 2.77 34.86 11.45
CA SER A 800 3.42 34.37 12.67
C SER A 800 4.68 33.51 12.39
N SER A 801 5.09 33.39 11.13
CA SER A 801 6.23 32.59 10.70
C SER A 801 7.45 33.46 10.38
N THR A 802 8.63 32.86 10.55
CA THR A 802 9.92 33.44 10.14
C THR A 802 10.59 32.44 9.20
N ILE A 803 11.06 32.96 8.06
CA ILE A 803 11.74 32.19 7.01
C ILE A 803 13.20 32.62 6.97
#